data_AF-A0A817QMC2-F1
#
_entry.id   AF-A0A817QMC2-F1
#
_cell.length_a   1.000
_cell.length_b   1.000
_cell.length_c   1.000
_cell.angle_alpha   90.00
_cell.angle_beta   90.00
_cell.angle_gamma   90.00
#
_symmetry.space_group_name_H-M   'P 1'
#
loop_
_entity.id
_entity.type
_entity.pdbx_description
1 polymer ?
#
loop_
_entity_poly.entity_id
_entity_poly.type
_entity_poly.pdbx_seq_one_letter_code
_entity_poly.pdbx_strand_id
1 'polypeptide(L)'
;MSLCLISTSRSVPSSLFRRSFLSFNLRLLSSNQYNNDIIQAEKQQLKINPTTPKQSPRFRRYHYYLFSIATGALIGTIYALRHVRKHEGNLPEYVTNVELLERKAIETRPVPPPVTKHITFDALPRKNFPFNITLYQYVTCPFCCKVRAYLNYNRIPYDIVEVNSVTHTETKWSLYNKVPIVVIENEQIQLNDSSMIISAIESYLRQPTKKFKNIINLYEAIVQKDQKGNISFNYPNRYFIFEPAVLDRLETTNEEQQSTNNKQSKSFFAKLFSRSTAQSNNDSKIVQSENTDKKKSDEENEFERQWREWVDNKFVHVISPNIYCTVGQSISTFRWFSKAGDWEEIFPWYQRWIIVYLGAIVMRGVAIHLKKKYNLNDNVRISLYECGDEWVNTIGDKDFHGGFEPNLADLNVYGILTAIEGSDAFQDLMNNTKIQPWFARMKNLVEPHRIDTSIMTILECTGCTLIAYGIPFSMFVFTIAHHPFRIIIAMTSAFFWLIPMLLSSLLWFTVVPLRNQLAFAVPFAVLFQEIFRYLFYLVIKKAEFSLQTVQMQELTAKGMTFDRFAVAYAAGYGFGFISGTFSIVNVLSDMTGPGTIGIFGHSQDFFIATAFLTLAIILLNTFWNIIFFTSLDKGGIHRYLGPALVVITHMLFSCLTLLNRTTKPTYSIPIINGYVILCGMIAYALFLRGFNIRQRLSRQ
;
A
#
# COMPACT_ATOMS: atom_id res chain seq x y z
N MET A 1 24.73 -13.92 -44.38
CA MET A 1 25.39 -14.01 -45.71
C MET A 1 25.18 -15.42 -46.26
N SER A 2 25.44 -15.68 -47.55
CA SER A 2 24.64 -16.64 -48.33
C SER A 2 25.14 -18.09 -48.45
N LEU A 3 24.15 -18.97 -48.64
CA LEU A 3 24.08 -20.35 -49.15
C LEU A 3 25.20 -20.92 -50.05
N CYS A 4 25.54 -22.21 -49.81
CA CYS A 4 25.80 -23.29 -50.79
C CYS A 4 25.76 -24.66 -50.03
N LEU A 5 25.21 -25.83 -50.42
CA LEU A 5 24.55 -26.41 -51.61
C LEU A 5 25.37 -27.32 -52.60
N ILE A 6 25.82 -28.49 -52.11
CA ILE A 6 26.06 -29.72 -52.89
C ILE A 6 25.47 -30.89 -52.06
N SER A 7 24.43 -31.65 -52.47
CA SER A 7 24.38 -32.79 -53.43
C SER A 7 25.21 -34.02 -53.00
N THR A 8 24.77 -35.29 -53.12
CA THR A 8 23.49 -35.89 -53.64
C THR A 8 23.11 -37.10 -52.72
N SER A 9 22.32 -38.16 -53.01
CA SER A 9 21.72 -38.78 -54.21
C SER A 9 20.23 -39.18 -54.00
N ARG A 10 19.81 -40.43 -54.24
CA ARG A 10 18.41 -40.93 -54.15
C ARG A 10 18.31 -42.44 -53.91
N SER A 11 17.26 -42.88 -53.18
CA SER A 11 16.33 -43.95 -53.63
C SER A 11 15.07 -44.11 -52.73
N VAL A 12 13.90 -43.67 -53.24
CA VAL A 12 12.58 -44.37 -53.37
C VAL A 12 12.06 -45.30 -52.21
N PRO A 13 10.73 -45.38 -51.89
CA PRO A 13 9.53 -44.74 -52.46
C PRO A 13 8.67 -43.91 -51.46
N SER A 14 7.70 -43.15 -51.99
CA SER A 14 6.74 -42.35 -51.21
C SER A 14 5.34 -43.00 -51.09
N SER A 15 5.04 -43.65 -49.96
CA SER A 15 3.73 -44.35 -49.79
C SER A 15 3.10 -44.33 -48.38
N LEU A 16 3.44 -43.37 -47.51
CA LEU A 16 2.82 -43.29 -46.16
C LEU A 16 2.30 -41.91 -45.68
N PHE A 17 2.55 -40.81 -46.40
CA PHE A 17 2.20 -39.45 -45.91
C PHE A 17 0.95 -38.80 -46.53
N ARG A 18 0.03 -39.59 -47.11
CA ARG A 18 -1.22 -39.10 -47.75
C ARG A 18 -2.52 -39.58 -47.09
N ARG A 19 -2.47 -40.04 -45.83
CA ARG A 19 -3.63 -40.65 -45.12
C ARG A 19 -4.09 -39.98 -43.82
N SER A 20 -3.40 -38.96 -43.30
CA SER A 20 -3.76 -38.34 -42.01
C SER A 20 -4.46 -36.98 -42.10
N PHE A 21 -4.62 -36.41 -43.31
CA PHE A 21 -5.25 -35.08 -43.52
C PHE A 21 -6.60 -35.11 -44.24
N LEU A 22 -7.13 -36.29 -44.56
CA LEU A 22 -8.44 -36.46 -45.24
C LEU A 22 -9.56 -36.98 -44.32
N SER A 23 -9.24 -37.33 -43.07
CA SER A 23 -10.16 -37.94 -42.10
C SER A 23 -10.93 -36.92 -41.25
N PHE A 24 -10.55 -35.64 -41.26
CA PHE A 24 -11.14 -34.62 -40.39
C PHE A 24 -12.39 -33.94 -41.00
N ASN A 25 -12.38 -33.64 -42.30
CA ASN A 25 -13.50 -32.93 -42.97
C ASN A 25 -14.73 -33.81 -43.28
N LEU A 26 -14.68 -35.12 -43.03
CA LEU A 26 -15.81 -36.04 -43.27
C LEU A 26 -16.73 -36.25 -42.06
N ARG A 27 -16.39 -35.74 -40.86
CA ARG A 27 -17.27 -35.80 -39.68
C ARG A 27 -18.21 -34.60 -39.52
N LEU A 28 -18.03 -33.54 -40.30
CA LEU A 28 -18.85 -32.32 -40.23
C LEU A 28 -20.11 -32.37 -41.13
N LEU A 29 -20.18 -33.30 -42.09
CA LEU A 29 -21.34 -33.43 -42.98
C LEU A 29 -22.39 -34.44 -42.48
N SER A 30 -22.00 -35.45 -41.69
CA SER A 30 -22.96 -36.42 -41.12
C SER A 30 -23.85 -35.84 -40.00
N SER A 31 -23.47 -34.70 -39.41
CA SER A 31 -24.23 -34.06 -38.32
C SER A 31 -25.55 -33.43 -38.77
N ASN A 32 -25.61 -32.93 -40.01
CA ASN A 32 -26.80 -32.24 -40.53
C ASN A 32 -27.88 -33.20 -41.05
N GLN A 33 -27.55 -34.47 -41.31
CA GLN A 33 -28.53 -35.45 -41.79
C GLN A 33 -29.33 -36.04 -40.61
N TYR A 34 -28.62 -36.47 -39.56
CA TYR A 34 -29.23 -36.99 -38.31
C TYR A 34 -30.22 -36.02 -37.65
N ASN A 35 -29.93 -34.71 -37.65
CA ASN A 35 -30.84 -33.70 -37.11
C ASN A 35 -32.11 -33.53 -37.95
N ASN A 36 -32.06 -33.70 -39.28
CA ASN A 36 -33.24 -33.58 -40.14
C ASN A 36 -34.21 -34.77 -39.98
N ASP A 37 -33.67 -35.98 -39.81
CA ASP A 37 -34.48 -37.19 -39.62
C ASP A 37 -35.24 -37.15 -38.29
N ILE A 38 -34.62 -36.65 -37.22
CA ILE A 38 -35.28 -36.38 -35.93
C ILE A 38 -36.42 -35.37 -36.10
N ILE A 39 -36.18 -34.25 -36.81
CA ILE A 39 -37.18 -33.20 -37.04
C ILE A 39 -38.35 -33.69 -37.92
N GLN A 40 -38.15 -34.70 -38.78
CA GLN A 40 -39.26 -35.36 -39.50
C GLN A 40 -40.03 -36.35 -38.63
N ALA A 41 -39.35 -37.15 -37.81
CA ALA A 41 -39.99 -38.09 -36.88
C ALA A 41 -40.89 -37.37 -35.86
N GLU A 42 -40.42 -36.26 -35.29
CA GLU A 42 -41.19 -35.44 -34.34
C GLU A 42 -42.45 -34.83 -35.00
N LYS A 43 -42.35 -34.41 -36.27
CA LYS A 43 -43.49 -33.92 -37.07
C LYS A 43 -44.49 -34.99 -37.49
N GLN A 44 -44.12 -36.27 -37.50
CA GLN A 44 -45.05 -37.38 -37.75
C GLN A 44 -45.78 -37.81 -36.47
N GLN A 45 -45.13 -37.80 -35.30
CA GLN A 45 -45.80 -38.11 -34.02
C GLN A 45 -46.87 -37.06 -33.65
N LEU A 46 -46.70 -35.80 -34.06
CA LEU A 46 -47.64 -34.69 -33.79
C LEU A 46 -48.97 -34.71 -34.58
N LYS A 47 -49.30 -35.80 -35.29
CA LYS A 47 -50.51 -35.90 -36.15
C LYS A 47 -51.56 -36.94 -35.74
N ILE A 48 -51.41 -37.64 -34.62
CA ILE A 48 -52.35 -38.70 -34.19
C ILE A 48 -52.84 -38.43 -32.76
N ASN A 49 -54.16 -38.51 -32.56
CA ASN A 49 -54.93 -38.33 -31.31
C ASN A 49 -54.94 -36.93 -30.65
N PRO A 50 -56.07 -36.20 -30.71
CA PRO A 50 -56.27 -34.97 -29.94
C PRO A 50 -56.84 -35.26 -28.54
N THR A 51 -55.98 -35.53 -27.55
CA THR A 51 -56.36 -35.54 -26.12
C THR A 51 -55.55 -34.50 -25.36
N THR A 52 -56.23 -33.56 -24.69
CA THR A 52 -55.65 -32.31 -24.16
C THR A 52 -54.90 -32.50 -22.84
N PRO A 53 -53.56 -32.37 -22.79
CA PRO A 53 -52.80 -32.45 -21.54
C PRO A 53 -52.72 -31.07 -20.89
N LYS A 54 -53.05 -30.97 -19.59
CA LYS A 54 -52.88 -29.73 -18.82
C LYS A 54 -51.39 -29.36 -18.74
N GLN A 55 -51.00 -28.21 -19.30
CA GLN A 55 -49.63 -27.70 -19.18
C GLN A 55 -49.27 -27.42 -17.70
N SER A 56 -48.07 -27.83 -17.28
CA SER A 56 -47.64 -27.74 -15.87
C SER A 56 -46.89 -26.43 -15.54
N PRO A 57 -47.10 -25.83 -14.35
CA PRO A 57 -46.67 -24.47 -14.06
C PRO A 57 -45.22 -24.39 -13.56
N ARG A 58 -44.25 -24.53 -14.48
CA ARG A 58 -42.82 -24.26 -14.21
C ARG A 58 -42.39 -22.83 -14.58
N PHE A 59 -42.72 -22.34 -15.79
CA PHE A 59 -42.22 -21.03 -16.27
C PHE A 59 -42.74 -19.82 -15.45
N ARG A 60 -44.01 -19.88 -15.01
CA ARG A 60 -44.66 -18.77 -14.26
C ARG A 60 -44.01 -18.47 -12.89
N ARG A 61 -43.27 -19.43 -12.30
CA ARG A 61 -42.67 -19.27 -10.96
C ARG A 61 -41.54 -18.24 -10.94
N TYR A 62 -40.71 -18.18 -11.99
CA TYR A 62 -39.61 -17.21 -12.07
C TYR A 62 -40.10 -15.76 -12.05
N HIS A 63 -41.25 -15.48 -12.67
CA HIS A 63 -41.85 -14.13 -12.62
C HIS A 63 -42.34 -13.78 -11.20
N TYR A 64 -42.92 -14.72 -10.46
CA TYR A 64 -43.27 -14.49 -9.06
C TYR A 64 -42.04 -14.25 -8.17
N TYR A 65 -40.93 -14.97 -8.38
CA TYR A 65 -39.67 -14.71 -7.65
C TYR A 65 -39.06 -13.34 -8.00
N LEU A 66 -39.01 -12.97 -9.28
CA LEU A 66 -38.55 -11.63 -9.68
C LEU A 66 -39.43 -10.53 -9.07
N PHE A 67 -40.75 -10.72 -9.11
CA PHE A 67 -41.71 -9.77 -8.54
C PHE A 67 -41.62 -9.69 -7.02
N SER A 68 -41.39 -10.80 -6.30
CA SER A 68 -41.18 -10.78 -4.84
C SER A 68 -39.84 -10.15 -4.44
N ILE A 69 -38.79 -10.30 -5.25
CA ILE A 69 -37.51 -9.61 -5.03
C ILE A 69 -37.69 -8.10 -5.28
N ALA A 70 -38.38 -7.72 -6.34
CA ALA A 70 -38.65 -6.31 -6.66
C ALA A 70 -39.55 -5.63 -5.61
N THR A 71 -40.65 -6.26 -5.17
CA THR A 71 -41.50 -5.70 -4.12
C THR A 71 -40.84 -5.74 -2.76
N GLY A 72 -40.07 -6.79 -2.43
CA GLY A 72 -39.27 -6.85 -1.22
C GLY A 72 -38.23 -5.73 -1.14
N ALA A 73 -37.50 -5.48 -2.23
CA ALA A 73 -36.57 -4.36 -2.33
C ALA A 73 -37.26 -3.00 -2.26
N LEU A 74 -38.42 -2.83 -2.92
CA LEU A 74 -39.19 -1.59 -2.88
C LEU A 74 -39.73 -1.30 -1.47
N ILE A 75 -40.34 -2.30 -0.82
CA ILE A 75 -40.87 -2.18 0.55
C ILE A 75 -39.73 -1.97 1.54
N GLY A 76 -38.62 -2.68 1.40
CA GLY A 76 -37.42 -2.48 2.22
C GLY A 76 -36.84 -1.07 2.06
N THR A 77 -36.79 -0.54 0.83
CA THR A 77 -36.33 0.83 0.55
C THR A 77 -37.30 1.88 1.12
N ILE A 78 -38.61 1.70 0.96
CA ILE A 78 -39.63 2.60 1.53
C ILE A 78 -39.63 2.54 3.06
N TYR A 79 -39.43 1.36 3.66
CA TYR A 79 -39.29 1.19 5.09
C TYR A 79 -38.01 1.87 5.61
N ALA A 80 -36.85 1.65 4.96
CA ALA A 80 -35.59 2.31 5.30
C ALA A 80 -35.71 3.84 5.19
N LEU A 81 -36.28 4.36 4.10
CA LEU A 81 -36.52 5.80 3.93
C LEU A 81 -37.51 6.35 4.97
N ARG A 82 -38.55 5.60 5.37
CA ARG A 82 -39.43 5.97 6.49
C ARG A 82 -38.72 5.90 7.83
N HIS A 83 -37.83 4.93 8.05
CA HIS A 83 -37.07 4.78 9.29
C HIS A 83 -36.07 5.93 9.46
N VAL A 84 -35.29 6.22 8.41
CA VAL A 84 -34.41 7.40 8.35
C VAL A 84 -35.24 8.67 8.58
N ARG A 85 -36.31 8.92 7.82
CA ARG A 85 -37.13 10.13 7.97
C ARG A 85 -37.86 10.25 9.31
N LYS A 86 -38.13 9.13 10.00
CA LYS A 86 -38.67 9.11 11.37
C LYS A 86 -37.62 9.46 12.43
N HIS A 87 -36.33 9.33 12.12
CA HIS A 87 -35.22 9.73 12.99
C HIS A 87 -34.55 11.06 12.58
N GLU A 88 -34.73 11.54 11.34
CA GLU A 88 -34.40 12.93 10.94
C GLU A 88 -35.25 13.95 11.72
N GLY A 89 -36.49 13.59 12.05
CA GLY A 89 -37.45 14.43 12.78
C GLY A 89 -37.32 14.38 14.31
N ASN A 90 -36.11 14.59 14.85
CA ASN A 90 -35.83 15.18 16.19
C ASN A 90 -34.32 15.08 16.52
N LEU A 91 -33.53 16.08 16.13
CA LEU A 91 -32.23 16.32 16.74
C LEU A 91 -32.45 16.87 18.17
N PRO A 92 -31.84 16.30 19.22
CA PRO A 92 -32.03 16.77 20.59
C PRO A 92 -31.46 18.18 20.80
N GLU A 93 -32.07 18.92 21.72
CA GLU A 93 -31.87 20.34 22.00
C GLU A 93 -30.55 20.64 22.75
N TYR A 94 -29.42 20.24 22.15
CA TYR A 94 -28.05 20.46 22.68
C TYR A 94 -27.09 21.10 21.66
N VAL A 95 -27.54 21.33 20.42
CA VAL A 95 -26.74 21.83 19.27
C VAL A 95 -26.36 23.33 19.41
N THR A 96 -26.49 23.92 20.59
CA THR A 96 -26.11 25.32 20.91
C THR A 96 -24.67 25.46 21.40
N ASN A 97 -23.99 24.38 21.82
CA ASN A 97 -22.59 24.43 22.26
C ASN A 97 -21.68 23.59 21.34
N VAL A 98 -20.93 24.28 20.48
CA VAL A 98 -20.00 23.68 19.51
C VAL A 98 -18.78 23.05 20.20
N GLU A 99 -18.22 23.67 21.25
CA GLU A 99 -17.04 23.15 21.96
C GLU A 99 -17.33 21.79 22.61
N LEU A 100 -18.54 21.61 23.18
CA LEU A 100 -18.97 20.35 23.80
C LEU A 100 -19.22 19.26 22.74
N LEU A 101 -19.62 19.66 21.54
CA LEU A 101 -19.77 18.81 20.35
C LEU A 101 -18.40 18.36 19.81
N GLU A 102 -17.43 19.27 19.69
CA GLU A 102 -16.07 18.97 19.21
C GLU A 102 -15.26 18.12 20.21
N ARG A 103 -15.43 18.34 21.53
CA ARG A 103 -14.84 17.45 22.55
C ARG A 103 -15.31 16.00 22.38
N LYS A 104 -16.62 15.77 22.21
CA LYS A 104 -17.18 14.42 21.97
C LYS A 104 -16.75 13.82 20.63
N ALA A 105 -16.56 14.65 19.61
CA ALA A 105 -15.98 14.20 18.34
C ALA A 105 -14.57 13.61 18.56
N ILE A 106 -13.72 14.31 19.31
CA ILE A 106 -12.36 13.86 19.65
C ILE A 106 -12.38 12.64 20.58
N GLU A 107 -13.27 12.58 21.57
CA GLU A 107 -13.48 11.41 22.46
C GLU A 107 -13.91 10.14 21.70
N THR A 108 -14.58 10.27 20.54
CA THR A 108 -15.04 9.14 19.71
C THR A 108 -14.08 8.76 18.58
N ARG A 109 -12.91 9.42 18.50
CA ARG A 109 -11.87 9.12 17.53
C ARG A 109 -11.20 7.76 17.83
N PRO A 110 -10.88 6.93 16.82
CA PRO A 110 -10.12 5.69 17.05
C PRO A 110 -8.70 6.00 17.54
N VAL A 111 -8.30 5.35 18.63
CA VAL A 111 -6.95 5.41 19.23
C VAL A 111 -6.39 3.99 19.34
N PRO A 112 -5.16 3.71 18.83
CA PRO A 112 -4.31 4.62 18.07
C PRO A 112 -4.95 5.00 16.71
N PRO A 113 -4.61 6.18 16.15
CA PRO A 113 -5.03 6.56 14.81
C PRO A 113 -4.47 5.57 13.77
N PRO A 114 -5.17 5.33 12.65
CA PRO A 114 -4.71 4.43 11.58
C PRO A 114 -3.65 5.13 10.71
N VAL A 115 -2.47 5.37 11.28
CA VAL A 115 -1.36 6.07 10.61
C VAL A 115 -0.90 5.26 9.40
N THR A 116 -0.88 5.94 8.25
CA THR A 116 -0.43 5.39 6.97
C THR A 116 1.07 5.60 6.78
N LYS A 117 1.61 6.77 7.19
CA LYS A 117 3.02 7.13 7.02
C LYS A 117 3.48 8.03 8.19
N HIS A 118 4.65 7.77 8.75
CA HIS A 118 5.32 8.65 9.71
C HIS A 118 6.33 9.54 8.97
N ILE A 119 6.36 10.84 9.25
CA ILE A 119 7.31 11.80 8.66
C ILE A 119 8.28 12.30 9.73
N THR A 120 9.53 11.86 9.63
CA THR A 120 10.66 12.26 10.49
C THR A 120 11.72 13.02 9.68
N PHE A 121 12.60 13.74 10.37
CA PHE A 121 13.67 14.53 9.76
C PHE A 121 14.99 14.27 10.51
N ASP A 122 16.04 13.87 9.79
CA ASP A 122 17.36 13.62 10.38
C ASP A 122 18.10 14.93 10.74
N ALA A 123 17.77 16.02 10.05
CA ALA A 123 18.29 17.35 10.31
C ALA A 123 17.48 18.05 11.41
N LEU A 124 18.17 18.76 12.32
CA LEU A 124 17.56 19.49 13.43
C LEU A 124 16.37 20.37 13.00
N PRO A 125 15.30 20.47 13.83
CA PRO A 125 14.12 21.25 13.51
C PRO A 125 14.45 22.73 13.34
N ARG A 126 13.84 23.42 12.36
CA ARG A 126 14.06 24.87 12.17
C ARG A 126 13.46 25.69 13.32
N LYS A 127 12.31 25.26 13.82
CA LYS A 127 11.58 25.85 14.95
C LYS A 127 11.14 24.74 15.89
N ASN A 128 11.30 24.92 17.20
CA ASN A 128 11.00 23.88 18.19
C ASN A 128 9.48 23.77 18.42
N PHE A 129 8.85 22.70 17.94
CA PHE A 129 7.44 22.40 18.19
C PHE A 129 7.34 21.16 19.10
N PRO A 130 6.87 21.28 20.36
CA PRO A 130 6.96 20.21 21.35
C PRO A 130 5.79 19.21 21.33
N PHE A 131 4.93 19.26 20.31
CA PHE A 131 3.72 18.44 20.22
C PHE A 131 3.72 17.51 19.01
N ASN A 132 3.22 16.30 19.18
CA ASN A 132 3.02 15.33 18.11
C ASN A 132 1.79 15.73 17.27
N ILE A 133 1.94 15.70 15.95
CA ILE A 133 0.92 16.08 14.96
C ILE A 133 0.43 14.84 14.20
N THR A 134 -0.87 14.66 14.08
CA THR A 134 -1.51 13.71 13.15
C THR A 134 -2.29 14.48 12.08
N LEU A 135 -1.87 14.39 10.83
CA LEU A 135 -2.47 15.04 9.65
C LEU A 135 -3.39 14.06 8.90
N TYR A 136 -4.69 14.31 8.93
CA TYR A 136 -5.69 13.65 8.09
C TYR A 136 -5.80 14.39 6.75
N GLN A 137 -5.50 13.73 5.64
CA GLN A 137 -5.36 14.38 4.33
C GLN A 137 -5.80 13.52 3.13
N TYR A 138 -5.76 14.12 1.93
CA TYR A 138 -5.50 13.39 0.68
C TYR A 138 -4.16 13.86 0.11
N VAL A 139 -3.29 12.95 -0.37
CA VAL A 139 -1.95 13.32 -0.88
C VAL A 139 -2.00 14.43 -1.93
N THR A 140 -2.91 14.33 -2.91
CA THR A 140 -2.99 15.28 -4.04
C THR A 140 -3.98 16.43 -3.82
N CYS A 141 -4.46 16.64 -2.59
CA CYS A 141 -5.32 17.78 -2.29
C CYS A 141 -4.48 19.07 -2.10
N PRO A 142 -4.75 20.16 -2.84
CA PRO A 142 -4.03 21.43 -2.71
C PRO A 142 -3.94 21.94 -1.26
N PHE A 143 -5.06 21.89 -0.53
CA PHE A 143 -5.13 22.34 0.86
C PHE A 143 -4.28 21.48 1.80
N CYS A 144 -4.10 20.19 1.50
CA CYS A 144 -3.24 19.30 2.28
C CYS A 144 -1.76 19.52 1.94
N CYS A 145 -1.43 19.73 0.66
CA CYS A 145 -0.07 20.03 0.22
C CYS A 145 0.47 21.35 0.82
N LYS A 146 -0.37 22.38 1.02
CA LYS A 146 0.00 23.59 1.78
C LYS A 146 0.50 23.26 3.19
N VAL A 147 -0.28 22.47 3.94
CA VAL A 147 0.08 22.09 5.32
C VAL A 147 1.35 21.23 5.33
N ARG A 148 1.48 20.25 4.42
CA ARG A 148 2.72 19.46 4.28
C ARG A 148 3.94 20.31 3.92
N ALA A 149 3.82 21.28 3.01
CA ALA A 149 4.91 22.18 2.67
C ALA A 149 5.38 22.99 3.89
N TYR A 150 4.45 23.55 4.66
CA TYR A 150 4.76 24.28 5.88
C TYR A 150 5.41 23.40 6.98
N LEU A 151 4.88 22.19 7.24
CA LEU A 151 5.43 21.28 8.24
C LEU A 151 6.83 20.78 7.83
N ASN A 152 7.02 20.39 6.56
CA ASN A 152 8.30 19.93 6.05
C ASN A 152 9.37 21.04 6.09
N TYR A 153 9.03 22.27 5.67
CA TYR A 153 9.96 23.40 5.70
C TYR A 153 10.50 23.66 7.10
N ASN A 154 9.61 23.68 8.10
CA ASN A 154 9.98 23.85 9.50
C ASN A 154 10.63 22.61 10.14
N ARG A 155 10.60 21.46 9.43
CA ARG A 155 11.04 20.12 9.90
C ARG A 155 10.34 19.68 11.19
N ILE A 156 9.03 19.95 11.28
CA ILE A 156 8.18 19.51 12.39
C ILE A 156 7.74 18.07 12.07
N PRO A 157 8.05 17.06 12.90
CA PRO A 157 7.63 15.68 12.64
C PRO A 157 6.11 15.52 12.73
N TYR A 158 5.53 14.70 11.86
CA TYR A 158 4.09 14.43 11.84
C TYR A 158 3.73 13.07 11.27
N ASP A 159 2.61 12.53 11.75
CA ASP A 159 1.98 11.32 11.25
C ASP A 159 0.95 11.68 10.18
N ILE A 160 0.82 10.85 9.15
CA ILE A 160 -0.17 10.99 8.08
C ILE A 160 -1.21 9.89 8.20
N VAL A 161 -2.48 10.27 8.28
CA VAL A 161 -3.63 9.39 8.03
C VAL A 161 -4.20 9.76 6.66
N GLU A 162 -4.01 8.88 5.68
CA GLU A 162 -4.59 9.08 4.35
C GLU A 162 -6.08 8.73 4.38
N VAL A 163 -6.94 9.71 4.10
CA VAL A 163 -8.39 9.56 4.19
C VAL A 163 -8.94 8.98 2.90
N ASN A 164 -9.87 8.03 3.00
CA ASN A 164 -10.52 7.47 1.82
C ASN A 164 -11.50 8.49 1.21
N SER A 165 -11.19 8.98 0.01
CA SER A 165 -11.94 10.02 -0.70
C SER A 165 -13.34 9.62 -1.19
N VAL A 166 -13.79 8.39 -0.91
CA VAL A 166 -15.14 7.89 -1.22
C VAL A 166 -15.91 7.50 0.04
N THR A 167 -15.28 6.84 1.00
CA THR A 167 -15.95 6.38 2.23
C THR A 167 -15.80 7.33 3.42
N HIS A 168 -14.83 8.26 3.38
CA HIS A 168 -14.46 9.21 4.44
C HIS A 168 -14.32 8.56 5.83
N THR A 169 -13.95 7.27 5.87
CA THR A 169 -14.09 6.42 7.07
C THR A 169 -13.24 6.90 8.24
N GLU A 170 -12.11 7.51 7.93
CA GLU A 170 -11.04 7.91 8.85
C GLU A 170 -11.35 9.25 9.54
N THR A 171 -12.33 10.01 9.04
CA THR A 171 -12.75 11.34 9.56
C THR A 171 -14.17 11.37 10.11
N LYS A 172 -14.91 10.25 10.12
CA LYS A 172 -16.34 10.18 10.55
C LYS A 172 -16.62 10.55 12.01
N TRP A 173 -15.59 10.55 12.85
CA TRP A 173 -15.65 11.03 14.23
C TRP A 173 -15.76 12.57 14.28
N SER A 174 -15.28 13.29 13.27
CA SER A 174 -15.24 14.75 13.25
C SER A 174 -16.50 15.38 12.63
N LEU A 175 -16.86 16.56 13.14
CA LEU A 175 -17.93 17.40 12.59
C LEU A 175 -17.49 18.21 11.36
N TYR A 176 -16.17 18.34 11.15
CA TYR A 176 -15.58 19.05 10.03
C TYR A 176 -15.41 18.11 8.82
N ASN A 177 -16.40 18.09 7.93
CA ASN A 177 -16.46 17.18 6.78
C ASN A 177 -15.53 17.56 5.59
N LYS A 178 -14.32 18.05 5.86
CA LYS A 178 -13.31 18.44 4.87
C LYS A 178 -11.90 18.04 5.34
N VAL A 179 -10.93 18.05 4.43
CA VAL A 179 -9.49 17.86 4.73
C VAL A 179 -8.67 19.04 4.19
N PRO A 180 -7.52 19.41 4.80
CA PRO A 180 -6.88 18.74 5.93
C PRO A 180 -7.58 18.95 7.27
N ILE A 181 -7.41 17.97 8.17
CA ILE A 181 -7.63 18.11 9.61
C ILE A 181 -6.29 17.76 10.28
N VAL A 182 -5.88 18.56 11.25
CA VAL A 182 -4.73 18.24 12.10
C VAL A 182 -5.23 17.93 13.51
N VAL A 183 -4.71 16.88 14.14
CA VAL A 183 -4.88 16.62 15.57
C VAL A 183 -3.53 16.77 16.25
N ILE A 184 -3.50 17.54 17.34
CA ILE A 184 -2.36 17.60 18.26
C ILE A 184 -2.60 16.55 19.33
N GLU A 185 -1.80 15.49 19.32
CA GLU A 185 -2.04 14.29 20.13
C GLU A 185 -1.80 14.53 21.63
N ASN A 186 -0.82 15.37 21.98
CA ASN A 186 -0.46 15.64 23.39
C ASN A 186 -1.54 16.42 24.17
N GLU A 187 -2.27 17.31 23.50
CA GLU A 187 -3.37 18.09 24.10
C GLU A 187 -4.77 17.59 23.65
N GLN A 188 -4.84 16.61 22.75
CA GLN A 188 -6.05 16.13 22.07
C GLN A 188 -6.90 17.29 21.51
N ILE A 189 -6.30 18.14 20.68
CA ILE A 189 -7.02 19.26 20.03
C ILE A 189 -7.03 19.11 18.52
N GLN A 190 -8.21 19.33 17.93
CA GLN A 190 -8.43 19.34 16.49
C GLN A 190 -8.23 20.76 15.91
N LEU A 191 -7.49 20.87 14.81
CA LEU A 191 -7.34 22.05 13.98
C LEU A 191 -7.91 21.80 12.58
N ASN A 192 -8.58 22.82 12.04
CA ASN A 192 -9.35 22.78 10.80
C ASN A 192 -8.92 23.91 9.87
N ASP A 193 -9.20 23.78 8.58
CA ASP A 193 -8.81 24.72 7.51
C ASP A 193 -7.29 24.86 7.30
N SER A 194 -6.84 24.68 6.05
CA SER A 194 -5.41 24.68 5.72
C SER A 194 -4.66 25.97 6.06
N SER A 195 -5.33 27.12 5.99
CA SER A 195 -4.70 28.42 6.28
C SER A 195 -4.72 28.72 7.78
N MET A 196 -5.79 28.36 8.48
CA MET A 196 -5.87 28.46 9.95
C MET A 196 -4.86 27.54 10.64
N ILE A 197 -4.75 26.26 10.22
CA ILE A 197 -3.74 25.30 10.75
C ILE A 197 -2.33 25.90 10.69
N ILE A 198 -1.94 26.47 9.54
CA ILE A 198 -0.63 27.09 9.36
C ILE A 198 -0.46 28.31 10.27
N SER A 199 -1.45 29.21 10.32
CA SER A 199 -1.40 30.44 11.12
C SER A 199 -1.35 30.18 12.63
N ALA A 200 -2.09 29.17 13.12
CA ALA A 200 -2.10 28.80 14.54
C ALA A 200 -0.77 28.20 14.99
N ILE A 201 -0.17 27.32 14.17
CA ILE A 201 1.15 26.74 14.46
C ILE A 201 2.25 27.82 14.37
N GLU A 202 2.22 28.71 13.36
CA GLU A 202 3.21 29.79 13.25
C GLU A 202 3.10 30.78 14.42
N SER A 203 1.88 31.14 14.84
CA SER A 203 1.67 32.02 16.01
C SER A 203 2.21 31.40 17.30
N TYR A 204 2.05 30.08 17.48
CA TYR A 204 2.70 29.38 18.61
C TYR A 204 4.22 29.36 18.49
N LEU A 205 4.77 29.15 17.30
CA LEU A 205 6.23 29.11 17.10
C LEU A 205 6.89 30.49 17.28
N ARG A 206 6.14 31.59 17.11
CA ARG A 206 6.56 32.94 17.53
C ARG A 206 6.38 33.18 19.05
N GLN A 207 5.65 32.32 19.77
CA GLN A 207 5.29 32.47 21.19
C GLN A 207 5.24 31.14 21.97
N PRO A 208 6.35 30.39 22.09
CA PRO A 208 6.35 29.04 22.66
C PRO A 208 6.02 28.97 24.16
N THR A 209 5.93 30.11 24.85
CA THR A 209 5.67 30.23 26.30
C THR A 209 4.18 30.20 26.68
N LYS A 210 3.26 30.49 25.75
CA LYS A 210 1.82 30.45 25.98
C LYS A 210 1.29 29.03 25.70
N LYS A 211 0.21 28.59 26.36
CA LYS A 211 -0.42 27.27 26.08
C LYS A 211 -1.04 27.27 24.68
N PHE A 212 -0.91 26.15 23.95
CA PHE A 212 -1.39 26.09 22.56
C PHE A 212 -2.90 26.34 22.45
N LYS A 213 -3.70 25.82 23.38
CA LYS A 213 -5.14 26.15 23.47
C LYS A 213 -5.46 27.65 23.52
N ASN A 214 -4.66 28.49 24.18
CA ASN A 214 -4.92 29.94 24.24
C ASN A 214 -4.84 30.59 22.85
N ILE A 215 -3.95 30.08 21.97
CA ILE A 215 -3.76 30.60 20.62
C ILE A 215 -4.89 30.14 19.70
N ILE A 216 -5.42 28.93 19.89
CA ILE A 216 -6.57 28.42 19.11
C ILE A 216 -7.82 29.28 19.28
N ASN A 217 -8.08 29.80 20.49
CA ASN A 217 -9.22 30.69 20.75
C ASN A 217 -9.18 31.98 19.89
N LEU A 218 -8.01 32.38 19.38
CA LEU A 218 -7.87 33.52 18.46
C LEU A 218 -8.37 33.20 17.03
N TYR A 219 -8.57 31.92 16.74
CA TYR A 219 -9.03 31.37 15.47
C TYR A 219 -10.39 30.65 15.61
N GLU A 220 -11.26 31.15 16.50
CA GLU A 220 -12.62 30.61 16.67
C GLU A 220 -13.42 30.58 15.36
N ALA A 221 -14.21 29.52 15.20
CA ALA A 221 -14.99 29.27 13.99
C ALA A 221 -16.35 29.98 14.04
N ILE A 222 -16.64 30.83 13.06
CA ILE A 222 -18.00 31.28 12.80
C ILE A 222 -18.76 30.14 12.12
N VAL A 223 -19.59 29.44 12.90
CA VAL A 223 -20.40 28.31 12.42
C VAL A 223 -21.69 28.83 11.79
N GLN A 224 -21.88 28.55 10.50
CA GLN A 224 -23.07 28.96 9.73
C GLN A 224 -23.80 27.73 9.20
N LYS A 225 -25.14 27.73 9.33
CA LYS A 225 -26.01 26.63 8.90
C LYS A 225 -26.78 27.01 7.62
N ASP A 226 -26.59 26.25 6.56
CA ASP A 226 -27.30 26.43 5.29
C ASP A 226 -28.82 26.24 5.46
N GLN A 227 -29.59 26.83 4.54
CA GLN A 227 -31.03 26.53 4.35
C GLN A 227 -31.32 25.03 4.14
N LYS A 228 -30.32 24.24 3.72
CA LYS A 228 -30.38 22.78 3.54
C LYS A 228 -30.00 21.98 4.80
N GLY A 229 -29.70 22.65 5.91
CA GLY A 229 -29.30 22.04 7.17
C GLY A 229 -27.81 21.74 7.32
N ASN A 230 -27.01 21.86 6.25
CA ASN A 230 -25.56 21.66 6.28
C ASN A 230 -24.89 22.64 7.25
N ILE A 231 -23.86 22.18 7.96
CA ILE A 231 -23.01 23.01 8.80
C ILE A 231 -21.76 23.42 8.00
N SER A 232 -21.42 24.70 8.05
CA SER A 232 -20.20 25.26 7.49
C SER A 232 -19.43 26.04 8.55
N PHE A 233 -18.10 26.00 8.46
CA PHE A 233 -17.19 26.65 9.39
C PHE A 233 -16.42 27.72 8.60
N ASN A 234 -16.49 28.97 9.05
CA ASN A 234 -15.71 30.08 8.50
C ASN A 234 -14.73 30.60 9.55
N TYR A 235 -13.45 30.65 9.19
CA TYR A 235 -12.37 31.12 10.04
C TYR A 235 -11.98 32.53 9.58
N PRO A 236 -12.41 33.60 10.28
CA PRO A 236 -12.16 34.98 9.85
C PRO A 236 -10.67 35.33 9.97
N ASN A 237 -10.03 34.94 11.07
CA ASN A 237 -8.64 35.28 11.36
C ASN A 237 -7.63 34.37 10.66
N ARG A 238 -8.06 33.48 9.74
CA ARG A 238 -7.23 32.37 9.23
C ARG A 238 -5.91 32.75 8.55
N TYR A 239 -5.75 33.99 8.09
CA TYR A 239 -4.50 34.48 7.50
C TYR A 239 -3.68 35.39 8.44
N PHE A 240 -4.20 35.75 9.61
CA PHE A 240 -3.47 36.55 10.59
C PHE A 240 -2.54 35.68 11.43
N ILE A 241 -1.37 36.22 11.77
CA ILE A 241 -0.44 35.67 12.74
C ILE A 241 -0.49 36.58 13.96
N PHE A 242 -0.69 36.03 15.16
CA PHE A 242 -0.79 36.85 16.37
C PHE A 242 0.58 37.06 17.01
N GLU A 243 0.91 38.32 17.28
CA GLU A 243 2.18 38.74 17.90
C GLU A 243 2.05 38.91 19.43
N PRO A 244 3.17 38.78 20.20
CA PRO A 244 3.13 38.79 21.66
C PRO A 244 2.43 40.02 22.25
N ALA A 245 2.80 41.21 21.75
CA ALA A 245 2.27 42.46 22.24
C ALA A 245 0.76 42.66 21.98
N VAL A 246 0.17 41.93 21.01
CA VAL A 246 -1.30 41.94 20.81
C VAL A 246 -1.99 41.08 21.86
N LEU A 247 -1.42 39.91 22.15
CA LEU A 247 -1.96 38.96 23.11
C LEU A 247 -1.94 39.49 24.55
N ASP A 248 -0.83 40.10 24.97
CA ASP A 248 -0.76 40.69 26.33
C ASP A 248 -1.72 41.89 26.49
N ARG A 249 -2.07 42.59 25.40
CA ARG A 249 -3.15 43.62 25.40
C ARG A 249 -4.55 43.01 25.48
N LEU A 250 -4.78 41.83 24.91
CA LEU A 250 -6.07 41.13 24.99
C LEU A 250 -6.25 40.49 26.37
N GLU A 251 -5.20 39.87 26.94
CA GLU A 251 -5.20 39.35 28.30
C GLU A 251 -5.45 40.46 29.32
N THR A 252 -4.70 41.58 29.26
CA THR A 252 -4.94 42.72 30.17
C THR A 252 -6.32 43.35 30.00
N THR A 253 -6.87 43.44 28.79
CA THR A 253 -8.25 43.94 28.57
C THR A 253 -9.31 43.02 29.20
N ASN A 254 -9.12 41.70 29.11
CA ASN A 254 -10.02 40.72 29.72
C ASN A 254 -9.92 40.73 31.26
N GLU A 255 -8.71 40.87 31.81
CA GLU A 255 -8.50 41.07 33.25
C GLU A 255 -9.10 42.40 33.73
N GLU A 256 -8.98 43.48 32.95
CA GLU A 256 -9.63 44.75 33.28
C GLU A 256 -11.16 44.62 33.32
N GLN A 257 -11.79 43.94 32.35
CA GLN A 257 -13.24 43.68 32.35
C GLN A 257 -13.70 42.77 33.50
N GLN A 258 -12.91 41.78 33.92
CA GLN A 258 -13.21 41.02 35.14
C GLN A 258 -12.99 41.87 36.41
N SER A 259 -12.04 42.80 36.38
CA SER A 259 -11.76 43.69 37.51
C SER A 259 -12.82 44.80 37.68
N THR A 260 -13.43 45.31 36.60
CA THR A 260 -14.45 46.38 36.69
C THR A 260 -15.71 45.90 37.39
N ASN A 261 -16.14 44.65 37.14
CA ASN A 261 -17.22 43.98 37.88
C ASN A 261 -16.91 43.78 39.39
N ASN A 262 -15.66 43.94 39.83
CA ASN A 262 -15.25 43.89 41.24
C ASN A 262 -14.78 45.25 41.82
N LYS A 263 -14.67 46.31 41.00
CA LYS A 263 -14.09 47.60 41.41
C LYS A 263 -15.10 48.61 41.99
N GLN A 264 -16.41 48.31 41.97
CA GLN A 264 -17.41 49.15 42.64
C GLN A 264 -17.24 49.19 44.18
N SER A 265 -16.45 48.28 44.76
CA SER A 265 -16.14 48.20 46.19
C SER A 265 -14.90 49.01 46.65
N LYS A 266 -14.03 49.48 45.75
CA LYS A 266 -12.74 50.11 46.12
C LYS A 266 -12.49 51.53 45.58
N SER A 267 -13.57 52.29 45.38
CA SER A 267 -13.48 53.74 45.20
C SER A 267 -13.27 54.46 46.55
N PHE A 268 -12.02 54.68 46.97
CA PHE A 268 -11.69 55.76 47.93
C PHE A 268 -10.20 56.19 47.91
N PHE A 269 -9.27 55.26 48.12
CA PHE A 269 -7.90 55.61 48.54
C PHE A 269 -6.90 56.02 47.45
N ALA A 270 -7.07 55.58 46.20
CA ALA A 270 -6.09 55.86 45.13
C ALA A 270 -6.06 57.33 44.67
N LYS A 271 -7.03 58.15 45.08
CA LYS A 271 -7.16 59.56 44.69
C LYS A 271 -6.28 60.52 45.52
N LEU A 272 -5.39 59.99 46.36
CA LEU A 272 -4.68 60.74 47.41
C LEU A 272 -3.18 60.99 47.14
N PHE A 273 -2.58 60.37 46.12
CA PHE A 273 -1.14 60.49 45.84
C PHE A 273 -0.82 61.05 44.43
N SER A 274 -0.73 62.37 44.41
CA SER A 274 0.33 63.20 43.79
C SER A 274 1.64 62.50 43.35
N ARG A 275 2.45 63.00 42.41
CA ARG A 275 2.38 64.15 41.46
C ARG A 275 3.72 64.25 40.68
N SER A 276 3.68 64.51 39.37
CA SER A 276 4.75 65.12 38.54
C SER A 276 6.21 64.65 38.65
N THR A 277 6.76 64.15 37.54
CA THR A 277 8.09 64.55 37.02
C THR A 277 8.10 64.50 35.49
N ALA A 278 8.93 65.32 34.84
CA ALA A 278 9.03 65.40 33.38
C ALA A 278 10.48 65.63 32.95
N GLN A 279 11.05 64.69 32.18
CA GLN A 279 12.42 64.71 31.67
C GLN A 279 12.60 63.56 30.64
N SER A 280 13.35 63.62 29.53
CA SER A 280 13.68 64.73 28.62
C SER A 280 14.34 64.17 27.34
N ASN A 281 13.72 64.36 26.18
CA ASN A 281 14.33 64.52 24.85
C ASN A 281 15.30 63.45 24.24
N ASN A 282 15.50 62.26 24.82
CA ASN A 282 16.23 61.18 24.12
C ASN A 282 15.33 60.14 23.44
N ASP A 283 14.12 59.92 23.95
CA ASP A 283 13.24 58.84 23.49
C ASP A 283 12.73 59.05 22.05
N SER A 284 12.64 60.31 21.60
CA SER A 284 12.04 60.67 20.31
C SER A 284 12.74 60.05 19.09
N LYS A 285 14.05 59.78 19.16
CA LYS A 285 14.78 59.09 18.08
C LYS A 285 14.62 57.58 18.12
N ILE A 286 14.65 56.98 19.32
CA ILE A 286 14.51 55.53 19.50
C ILE A 286 13.09 55.10 19.13
N VAL A 287 12.08 55.84 19.61
CA VAL A 287 10.67 55.66 19.27
C VAL A 287 10.40 55.94 17.79
N GLN A 288 11.20 56.78 17.11
CA GLN A 288 11.11 56.93 15.64
C GLN A 288 11.66 55.71 14.88
N SER A 289 12.81 55.16 15.27
CA SER A 289 13.30 53.89 14.68
C SER A 289 12.33 52.74 14.94
N GLU A 290 11.91 52.52 16.19
CA GLU A 290 11.01 51.41 16.54
C GLU A 290 9.66 51.50 15.82
N ASN A 291 9.07 52.70 15.66
CA ASN A 291 7.84 52.84 14.87
C ASN A 291 8.08 52.65 13.36
N THR A 292 9.28 52.94 12.85
CA THR A 292 9.60 52.75 11.42
C THR A 292 9.83 51.28 11.11
N ASP A 293 10.61 50.57 11.92
CA ASP A 293 10.87 49.14 11.78
C ASP A 293 9.60 48.32 12.02
N LYS A 294 8.79 48.69 13.02
CA LYS A 294 7.49 48.07 13.25
C LYS A 294 6.51 48.31 12.10
N LYS A 295 6.38 49.55 11.60
CA LYS A 295 5.50 49.84 10.46
C LYS A 295 5.92 49.05 9.22
N LYS A 296 7.22 48.87 9.00
CA LYS A 296 7.74 48.01 7.93
C LYS A 296 7.38 46.53 8.15
N SER A 297 7.50 46.02 9.38
CA SER A 297 7.06 44.65 9.73
C SER A 297 5.55 44.47 9.53
N ASP A 298 4.73 45.46 9.90
CA ASP A 298 3.28 45.47 9.67
C ASP A 298 2.97 45.46 8.15
N GLU A 299 3.69 46.24 7.33
CA GLU A 299 3.56 46.27 5.86
C GLU A 299 4.02 44.94 5.20
N GLU A 300 5.07 44.30 5.69
CA GLU A 300 5.54 42.99 5.19
C GLU A 300 4.58 41.84 5.58
N ASN A 301 4.05 41.85 6.80
CA ASN A 301 2.99 40.93 7.25
C ASN A 301 1.68 41.13 6.44
N GLU A 302 1.29 42.38 6.16
CA GLU A 302 0.13 42.74 5.34
C GLU A 302 0.28 42.20 3.91
N PHE A 303 1.46 42.37 3.31
CA PHE A 303 1.77 41.88 1.96
C PHE A 303 1.76 40.34 1.88
N GLU A 304 2.36 39.63 2.83
CA GLU A 304 2.22 38.17 2.91
C GLU A 304 0.74 37.76 2.98
N ARG A 305 -0.05 38.42 3.83
CA ARG A 305 -1.46 38.08 4.06
C ARG A 305 -2.28 38.17 2.76
N GLN A 306 -2.05 39.20 1.95
CA GLN A 306 -2.71 39.36 0.64
C GLN A 306 -2.41 38.19 -0.31
N TRP A 307 -1.16 37.71 -0.36
CA TRP A 307 -0.79 36.56 -1.20
C TRP A 307 -1.28 35.22 -0.67
N ARG A 308 -1.34 35.04 0.65
CA ARG A 308 -1.98 33.86 1.27
C ARG A 308 -3.48 33.80 0.92
N GLU A 309 -4.15 34.94 0.85
CA GLU A 309 -5.54 35.02 0.42
C GLU A 309 -5.73 34.83 -1.11
N TRP A 310 -4.85 35.42 -1.92
CA TRP A 310 -4.80 35.21 -3.39
C TRP A 310 -4.69 33.73 -3.76
N VAL A 311 -3.90 32.95 -3.01
CA VAL A 311 -3.76 31.52 -3.22
C VAL A 311 -5.10 30.78 -3.10
N ASP A 312 -5.84 31.02 -2.01
CA ASP A 312 -7.07 30.29 -1.71
C ASP A 312 -8.27 30.81 -2.52
N ASN A 313 -8.36 32.13 -2.76
CA ASN A 313 -9.50 32.76 -3.41
C ASN A 313 -9.40 32.84 -4.95
N LYS A 314 -8.17 32.85 -5.52
CA LYS A 314 -7.92 32.98 -6.97
C LYS A 314 -7.15 31.78 -7.54
N PHE A 315 -5.94 31.52 -7.06
CA PHE A 315 -5.03 30.56 -7.71
C PHE A 315 -5.58 29.13 -7.75
N VAL A 316 -6.06 28.61 -6.60
CA VAL A 316 -6.70 27.29 -6.49
C VAL A 316 -7.84 27.08 -7.49
N HIS A 317 -8.57 28.14 -7.82
CA HIS A 317 -9.73 28.07 -8.72
C HIS A 317 -9.34 27.94 -10.21
N VAL A 318 -8.11 28.32 -10.58
CA VAL A 318 -7.54 28.14 -11.93
C VAL A 318 -7.00 26.72 -12.15
N ILE A 319 -6.54 26.05 -11.07
CA ILE A 319 -5.93 24.72 -11.13
C ILE A 319 -6.87 23.64 -11.69
N SER A 320 -8.08 23.50 -11.10
CA SER A 320 -9.00 22.41 -11.47
C SER A 320 -9.48 22.48 -12.94
N PRO A 321 -9.87 23.64 -13.49
CA PRO A 321 -10.16 23.77 -14.92
C PRO A 321 -9.00 23.39 -15.85
N ASN A 322 -7.75 23.53 -15.39
CA ASN A 322 -6.56 23.22 -16.17
C ASN A 322 -6.20 21.74 -16.21
N ILE A 323 -6.16 21.05 -15.06
CA ILE A 323 -5.82 19.63 -15.00
C ILE A 323 -6.89 18.72 -15.63
N TYR A 324 -8.16 19.18 -15.68
CA TYR A 324 -9.26 18.49 -16.35
C TYR A 324 -9.69 19.20 -17.66
N CYS A 325 -8.76 19.84 -18.38
CA CYS A 325 -9.07 20.60 -19.60
C CYS A 325 -9.53 19.72 -20.78
N THR A 326 -9.09 18.46 -20.85
CA THR A 326 -9.60 17.45 -21.80
C THR A 326 -9.90 16.14 -21.09
N VAL A 327 -10.65 15.22 -21.71
CA VAL A 327 -10.88 13.88 -21.12
C VAL A 327 -9.56 13.10 -20.99
N GLY A 328 -8.63 13.27 -21.95
CA GLY A 328 -7.30 12.68 -21.90
C GLY A 328 -6.46 13.17 -20.72
N GLN A 329 -6.35 14.50 -20.55
CA GLN A 329 -5.65 15.12 -19.42
C GLN A 329 -6.33 14.83 -18.07
N SER A 330 -7.65 14.69 -18.07
CA SER A 330 -8.39 14.28 -16.88
C SER A 330 -8.04 12.84 -16.47
N ILE A 331 -7.94 11.92 -17.43
CA ILE A 331 -7.51 10.54 -17.18
C ILE A 331 -6.03 10.46 -16.80
N SER A 332 -5.13 11.27 -17.38
CA SER A 332 -3.71 11.32 -16.96
C SER A 332 -3.60 11.81 -15.51
N THR A 333 -4.31 12.89 -15.16
CA THR A 333 -4.40 13.44 -13.81
C THR A 333 -4.94 12.42 -12.80
N PHE A 334 -6.03 11.71 -13.10
CA PHE A 334 -6.57 10.67 -12.21
C PHE A 334 -5.65 9.45 -12.08
N ARG A 335 -4.90 9.08 -13.13
CA ARG A 335 -3.86 8.05 -13.04
C ARG A 335 -2.68 8.52 -12.17
N TRP A 336 -2.30 9.78 -12.25
CA TRP A 336 -1.27 10.35 -11.37
C TRP A 336 -1.75 10.41 -9.92
N PHE A 337 -2.98 10.87 -9.64
CA PHE A 337 -3.58 10.80 -8.29
C PHE A 337 -3.55 9.37 -7.74
N SER A 338 -3.94 8.39 -8.56
CA SER A 338 -3.93 6.98 -8.19
C SER A 338 -2.52 6.42 -7.90
N LYS A 339 -1.46 7.03 -8.42
CA LYS A 339 -0.07 6.65 -8.15
C LYS A 339 0.53 7.45 -6.98
N ALA A 340 0.18 8.72 -6.82
CA ALA A 340 0.71 9.58 -5.77
C ALA A 340 0.05 9.32 -4.41
N GLY A 341 -1.22 8.93 -4.39
CA GLY A 341 -1.97 8.55 -3.20
C GLY A 341 -1.99 7.05 -2.91
N ASP A 342 -1.14 6.25 -3.56
CA ASP A 342 -1.02 4.79 -3.38
C ASP A 342 -2.38 4.03 -3.38
N TRP A 343 -3.28 4.43 -4.29
CA TRP A 343 -4.64 3.87 -4.39
C TRP A 343 -4.69 2.36 -4.74
N GLU A 344 -3.54 1.73 -5.00
CA GLU A 344 -3.40 0.28 -5.17
C GLU A 344 -3.65 -0.46 -3.84
N GLU A 345 -3.28 0.17 -2.72
CA GLU A 345 -3.41 -0.37 -1.36
C GLU A 345 -4.75 0.03 -0.72
N ILE A 346 -5.20 1.27 -0.98
CA ILE A 346 -6.40 1.86 -0.35
C ILE A 346 -7.70 1.36 -0.98
N PHE A 347 -7.71 1.07 -2.29
CA PHE A 347 -8.94 0.73 -3.03
C PHE A 347 -8.85 -0.63 -3.73
N PRO A 348 -9.91 -1.47 -3.66
CA PRO A 348 -10.01 -2.66 -4.49
C PRO A 348 -9.80 -2.34 -5.97
N TRP A 349 -9.03 -3.18 -6.68
CA TRP A 349 -8.55 -2.89 -8.04
C TRP A 349 -9.64 -2.41 -9.02
N TYR A 350 -10.85 -2.99 -8.95
CA TYR A 350 -11.98 -2.58 -9.79
C TYR A 350 -12.53 -1.20 -9.40
N GLN A 351 -12.65 -0.91 -8.11
CA GLN A 351 -13.12 0.38 -7.59
C GLN A 351 -12.12 1.49 -7.95
N ARG A 352 -10.81 1.22 -7.79
CA ARG A 352 -9.72 2.10 -8.24
C ARG A 352 -9.88 2.49 -9.71
N TRP A 353 -10.03 1.53 -10.62
CA TRP A 353 -10.19 1.83 -12.05
C TRP A 353 -11.51 2.53 -12.38
N ILE A 354 -12.60 2.21 -11.67
CA ILE A 354 -13.87 2.94 -11.78
C ILE A 354 -13.68 4.42 -11.38
N ILE A 355 -13.03 4.70 -10.25
CA ILE A 355 -12.74 6.09 -9.81
C ILE A 355 -11.88 6.81 -10.84
N VAL A 356 -10.84 6.17 -11.38
CA VAL A 356 -9.95 6.77 -12.38
C VAL A 356 -10.69 7.18 -13.66
N TYR A 357 -11.54 6.33 -14.24
CA TYR A 357 -12.22 6.66 -15.50
C TYR A 357 -13.51 7.46 -15.30
N LEU A 358 -14.36 7.09 -14.34
CA LEU A 358 -15.62 7.79 -14.08
C LEU A 358 -15.38 9.16 -13.42
N GLY A 359 -14.44 9.22 -12.47
CA GLY A 359 -14.02 10.48 -11.83
C GLY A 359 -13.45 11.46 -12.84
N ALA A 360 -12.63 11.00 -13.79
CA ALA A 360 -12.12 11.86 -14.87
C ALA A 360 -13.23 12.47 -15.74
N ILE A 361 -14.31 11.73 -16.02
CA ILE A 361 -15.47 12.23 -16.78
C ILE A 361 -16.27 13.24 -15.95
N VAL A 362 -16.55 12.93 -14.68
CA VAL A 362 -17.27 13.84 -13.76
C VAL A 362 -16.48 15.14 -13.55
N MET A 363 -15.19 15.05 -13.27
CA MET A 363 -14.33 16.23 -13.07
C MET A 363 -14.13 17.05 -14.34
N ARG A 364 -14.20 16.44 -15.53
CA ARG A 364 -14.27 17.21 -16.79
C ARG A 364 -15.56 18.05 -16.87
N GLY A 365 -16.70 17.49 -16.46
CA GLY A 365 -17.96 18.25 -16.36
C GLY A 365 -17.89 19.38 -15.34
N VAL A 366 -17.35 19.09 -14.14
CA VAL A 366 -17.12 20.09 -13.09
C VAL A 366 -16.17 21.19 -13.58
N ALA A 367 -15.07 20.88 -14.26
CA ALA A 367 -14.13 21.86 -14.81
C ALA A 367 -14.77 22.83 -15.80
N ILE A 368 -15.70 22.37 -16.66
CA ILE A 368 -16.46 23.23 -17.57
C ILE A 368 -17.37 24.18 -16.76
N HIS A 369 -17.99 23.72 -15.68
CA HIS A 369 -18.77 24.58 -14.78
C HIS A 369 -17.89 25.59 -14.03
N LEU A 370 -16.75 25.15 -13.47
CA LEU A 370 -15.83 26.03 -12.74
C LEU A 370 -15.20 27.11 -13.64
N LYS A 371 -14.83 26.77 -14.89
CA LYS A 371 -14.39 27.75 -15.90
C LYS A 371 -15.40 28.91 -16.03
N LYS A 372 -16.69 28.57 -16.15
CA LYS A 372 -17.78 29.56 -16.24
C LYS A 372 -18.04 30.29 -14.92
N LYS A 373 -18.00 29.59 -13.78
CA LYS A 373 -18.23 30.18 -12.46
C LYS A 373 -17.18 31.26 -12.10
N TYR A 374 -15.93 31.04 -12.52
CA TYR A 374 -14.80 31.93 -12.20
C TYR A 374 -14.34 32.79 -13.39
N ASN A 375 -15.15 32.91 -14.44
CA ASN A 375 -14.89 33.75 -15.62
C ASN A 375 -13.48 33.58 -16.23
N LEU A 376 -12.97 32.35 -16.29
CA LEU A 376 -11.62 32.08 -16.80
C LEU A 376 -11.54 32.19 -18.33
N ASN A 377 -10.36 32.57 -18.83
CA ASN A 377 -10.08 32.73 -20.26
C ASN A 377 -10.46 31.51 -21.10
N ASP A 378 -10.75 31.74 -22.38
CA ASP A 378 -11.34 30.70 -23.21
C ASP A 378 -10.40 29.50 -23.40
N ASN A 379 -9.10 29.79 -23.55
CA ASN A 379 -8.03 28.84 -23.26
C ASN A 379 -7.61 28.98 -21.78
N VAL A 380 -7.97 27.99 -20.96
CA VAL A 380 -7.71 27.98 -19.51
C VAL A 380 -6.22 27.98 -19.14
N ARG A 381 -5.33 27.56 -20.07
CA ARG A 381 -3.87 27.66 -19.86
C ARG A 381 -3.39 29.09 -19.75
N ILE A 382 -4.01 30.02 -20.48
CA ILE A 382 -3.63 31.44 -20.42
C ILE A 382 -3.84 31.95 -18.99
N SER A 383 -4.96 31.65 -18.35
CA SER A 383 -5.19 32.03 -16.94
C SER A 383 -4.27 31.33 -15.93
N LEU A 384 -3.71 30.16 -16.27
CA LEU A 384 -2.69 29.51 -15.45
C LEU A 384 -1.33 30.21 -15.60
N TYR A 385 -0.97 30.62 -16.83
CA TYR A 385 0.27 31.35 -17.10
C TYR A 385 0.21 32.77 -16.53
N GLU A 386 -0.92 33.48 -16.70
CA GLU A 386 -1.20 34.77 -16.07
C GLU A 386 -0.95 34.72 -14.56
N CYS A 387 -1.49 33.71 -13.85
CA CYS A 387 -1.23 33.56 -12.41
C CYS A 387 0.23 33.20 -12.07
N GLY A 388 0.92 32.46 -12.95
CA GLY A 388 2.33 32.12 -12.78
C GLY A 388 3.25 33.31 -12.93
N ASP A 389 3.05 34.13 -13.97
CA ASP A 389 3.81 35.36 -14.20
C ASP A 389 3.43 36.46 -13.20
N GLU A 390 2.15 36.56 -12.79
CA GLU A 390 1.70 37.45 -11.70
C GLU A 390 2.42 37.15 -10.38
N TRP A 391 2.65 35.88 -10.05
CA TRP A 391 3.45 35.47 -8.90
C TRP A 391 4.95 35.79 -9.07
N VAL A 392 5.55 35.47 -10.23
CA VAL A 392 6.98 35.71 -10.46
C VAL A 392 7.32 37.20 -10.53
N ASN A 393 6.48 38.01 -11.18
CA ASN A 393 6.65 39.47 -11.23
C ASN A 393 6.55 40.13 -9.85
N THR A 394 5.85 39.49 -8.90
CA THR A 394 5.73 39.94 -7.50
C THR A 394 6.99 39.65 -6.68
N ILE A 395 7.65 38.51 -6.95
CA ILE A 395 8.96 38.18 -6.35
C ILE A 395 10.04 39.11 -6.90
N GLY A 396 10.02 39.40 -8.20
CA GLY A 396 11.01 40.24 -8.86
C GLY A 396 12.41 39.62 -8.78
N ASP A 397 13.40 40.43 -8.40
CA ASP A 397 14.82 40.01 -8.29
C ASP A 397 15.14 39.27 -6.98
N LYS A 398 14.15 38.95 -6.13
CA LYS A 398 14.34 38.19 -4.88
C LYS A 398 14.45 36.68 -5.15
N ASP A 399 15.06 35.94 -4.23
CA ASP A 399 15.03 34.47 -4.28
C ASP A 399 13.63 33.90 -3.93
N PHE A 400 12.92 34.55 -3.01
CA PHE A 400 11.58 34.20 -2.55
C PHE A 400 10.71 35.44 -2.33
N HIS A 401 9.40 35.28 -2.19
CA HIS A 401 8.52 36.38 -1.80
C HIS A 401 8.94 36.95 -0.42
N GLY A 402 9.30 36.07 0.52
CA GLY A 402 9.93 36.41 1.80
C GLY A 402 11.35 37.02 1.73
N GLY A 403 11.92 37.22 0.53
CA GLY A 403 13.27 37.75 0.35
C GLY A 403 14.32 36.65 0.25
N PHE A 404 15.11 36.47 1.32
CA PHE A 404 16.20 35.48 1.37
C PHE A 404 15.75 34.09 1.85
N GLU A 405 14.71 34.02 2.69
CA GLU A 405 14.02 32.78 3.05
C GLU A 405 12.56 32.85 2.56
N PRO A 406 11.94 31.70 2.23
CA PRO A 406 10.54 31.66 1.87
C PRO A 406 9.62 31.89 3.08
N ASN A 407 8.55 32.66 2.86
CA ASN A 407 7.54 32.97 3.87
C ASN A 407 6.27 32.08 3.71
N LEU A 408 5.19 32.38 4.44
CA LEU A 408 3.97 31.56 4.34
C LEU A 408 3.25 31.71 3.00
N ALA A 409 3.47 32.80 2.24
CA ALA A 409 2.95 32.94 0.89
C ALA A 409 3.72 32.03 -0.09
N ASP A 410 5.06 32.01 -0.03
CA ASP A 410 5.89 31.07 -0.81
C ASP A 410 5.47 29.61 -0.56
N LEU A 411 5.36 29.21 0.71
CA LEU A 411 4.96 27.87 1.12
C LEU A 411 3.54 27.51 0.67
N ASN A 412 2.62 28.47 0.68
CA ASN A 412 1.26 28.29 0.17
C ASN A 412 1.26 28.05 -1.35
N VAL A 413 1.91 28.90 -2.15
CA VAL A 413 1.96 28.75 -3.62
C VAL A 413 2.66 27.45 -4.01
N TYR A 414 3.78 27.13 -3.36
CA TYR A 414 4.52 25.89 -3.57
C TYR A 414 3.67 24.65 -3.25
N GLY A 415 2.92 24.69 -2.15
CA GLY A 415 1.97 23.64 -1.78
C GLY A 415 0.91 23.38 -2.86
N ILE A 416 0.31 24.44 -3.41
CA ILE A 416 -0.66 24.30 -4.52
C ILE A 416 -0.03 23.66 -5.76
N LEU A 417 1.16 24.11 -6.16
CA LEU A 417 1.85 23.58 -7.35
C LEU A 417 2.28 22.12 -7.18
N THR A 418 2.77 21.75 -5.99
CA THR A 418 3.10 20.36 -5.63
C THR A 418 1.89 19.43 -5.77
N ALA A 419 0.68 19.93 -5.52
CA ALA A 419 -0.56 19.16 -5.69
C ALA A 419 -0.92 18.81 -7.15
N ILE A 420 -0.17 19.31 -8.15
CA ILE A 420 -0.36 19.01 -9.57
C ILE A 420 0.92 18.66 -10.34
N GLU A 421 2.05 18.43 -9.65
CA GLU A 421 3.39 18.26 -10.28
C GLU A 421 3.44 17.22 -11.42
N GLY A 422 2.77 16.08 -11.24
CA GLY A 422 2.70 15.02 -12.25
C GLY A 422 1.61 15.17 -13.31
N SER A 423 1.03 16.36 -13.46
CA SER A 423 0.01 16.66 -14.47
C SER A 423 0.59 17.41 -15.67
N ASP A 424 -0.03 17.21 -16.84
CA ASP A 424 0.34 17.90 -18.08
C ASP A 424 0.32 19.43 -17.91
N ALA A 425 -0.64 19.96 -17.13
CA ALA A 425 -0.80 21.39 -16.88
C ALA A 425 0.34 22.03 -16.06
N PHE A 426 1.00 21.26 -15.19
CA PHE A 426 2.17 21.73 -14.46
C PHE A 426 3.40 21.78 -15.36
N GLN A 427 3.59 20.77 -16.22
CA GLN A 427 4.67 20.76 -17.20
C GLN A 427 4.48 21.89 -18.23
N ASP A 428 3.25 22.13 -18.68
CA ASP A 428 2.89 23.29 -19.50
C ASP A 428 3.27 24.61 -18.80
N LEU A 429 2.90 24.80 -17.52
CA LEU A 429 3.23 25.99 -16.75
C LEU A 429 4.74 26.22 -16.59
N MET A 430 5.51 25.17 -16.27
CA MET A 430 6.96 25.24 -16.07
C MET A 430 7.73 25.56 -17.36
N ASN A 431 7.18 25.19 -18.52
CA ASN A 431 7.79 25.47 -19.83
C ASN A 431 7.39 26.83 -20.42
N ASN A 432 6.25 27.42 -20.02
CA ASN A 432 5.70 28.64 -20.61
C ASN A 432 5.79 29.88 -19.70
N THR A 433 6.21 29.75 -18.43
CA THR A 433 6.39 30.87 -17.49
C THR A 433 7.75 30.81 -16.79
N LYS A 434 8.16 31.91 -16.17
CA LYS A 434 9.44 32.00 -15.45
C LYS A 434 9.42 31.42 -14.03
N ILE A 435 8.42 30.61 -13.67
CA ILE A 435 8.23 30.10 -12.29
C ILE A 435 9.17 28.95 -11.91
N GLN A 436 9.74 28.26 -12.89
CA GLN A 436 10.52 27.03 -12.68
C GLN A 436 11.75 27.21 -11.75
N PRO A 437 12.56 28.29 -11.83
CA PRO A 437 13.72 28.46 -10.93
C PRO A 437 13.32 28.67 -9.47
N TRP A 438 12.27 29.45 -9.20
CA TRP A 438 11.73 29.62 -7.84
C TRP A 438 11.12 28.30 -7.32
N PHE A 439 10.38 27.56 -8.15
CA PHE A 439 9.83 26.26 -7.74
C PHE A 439 10.95 25.25 -7.43
N ALA A 440 12.04 25.24 -8.21
CA ALA A 440 13.20 24.40 -7.93
C ALA A 440 13.92 24.78 -6.62
N ARG A 441 14.09 26.08 -6.34
CA ARG A 441 14.60 26.56 -5.04
C ARG A 441 13.72 26.08 -3.89
N MET A 442 12.40 26.27 -4.00
CA MET A 442 11.43 25.82 -3.00
C MET A 442 11.49 24.30 -2.80
N LYS A 443 11.52 23.51 -3.89
CA LYS A 443 11.57 22.05 -3.80
C LYS A 443 12.80 21.56 -3.02
N ASN A 444 13.97 22.11 -3.32
CA ASN A 444 15.23 21.77 -2.64
C ASN A 444 15.24 22.18 -1.15
N LEU A 445 14.46 23.19 -0.74
CA LEU A 445 14.35 23.62 0.66
C LEU A 445 13.26 22.89 1.46
N VAL A 446 12.19 22.43 0.79
CA VAL A 446 10.96 21.94 1.43
C VAL A 446 10.84 20.41 1.36
N GLU A 447 11.39 19.72 0.36
CA GLU A 447 11.36 18.26 0.37
C GLU A 447 12.37 17.69 1.37
N PRO A 448 11.95 16.79 2.30
CA PRO A 448 12.90 16.01 3.06
C PRO A 448 13.76 15.23 2.07
N HIS A 449 15.07 15.43 2.12
CA HIS A 449 16.00 14.72 1.26
C HIS A 449 15.84 13.22 1.52
N ARG A 450 15.22 12.50 0.57
CA ARG A 450 15.24 11.04 0.59
C ARG A 450 16.70 10.61 0.47
N ILE A 451 17.28 10.21 1.60
CA ILE A 451 18.43 9.30 1.59
C ILE A 451 18.01 8.11 0.73
N ASP A 452 18.79 7.82 -0.32
CA ASP A 452 18.38 6.87 -1.35
C ASP A 452 18.60 5.42 -0.85
N THR A 453 17.75 5.02 0.09
CA THR A 453 17.73 3.72 0.77
C THR A 453 17.54 2.55 -0.18
N SER A 454 17.15 2.82 -1.44
CA SER A 454 17.11 1.84 -2.53
C SER A 454 18.39 1.02 -2.66
N ILE A 455 19.56 1.62 -2.42
CA ILE A 455 20.85 0.91 -2.46
C ILE A 455 20.94 -0.09 -1.30
N MET A 456 20.47 0.28 -0.11
CA MET A 456 20.55 -0.58 1.08
C MET A 456 19.52 -1.73 1.04
N THR A 457 18.30 -1.49 0.53
CA THR A 457 17.28 -2.55 0.37
C THR A 457 17.67 -3.56 -0.70
N ILE A 458 18.22 -3.11 -1.83
CA ILE A 458 18.73 -4.00 -2.88
C ILE A 458 19.84 -4.90 -2.31
N LEU A 459 20.73 -4.38 -1.45
CA LEU A 459 21.77 -5.17 -0.79
C LEU A 459 21.21 -6.22 0.17
N GLU A 460 20.22 -5.89 1.02
CA GLU A 460 19.61 -6.87 1.94
C GLU A 460 18.83 -7.96 1.19
N CYS A 461 18.00 -7.57 0.21
CA CYS A 461 17.25 -8.48 -0.65
C CYS A 461 18.17 -9.42 -1.47
N THR A 462 19.25 -8.86 -2.03
CA THR A 462 20.28 -9.66 -2.74
C THR A 462 21.01 -10.61 -1.79
N GLY A 463 21.41 -10.14 -0.62
CA GLY A 463 22.08 -10.96 0.41
C GLY A 463 21.22 -12.13 0.88
N CYS A 464 19.96 -11.87 1.22
CA CYS A 464 19.00 -12.91 1.62
C CYS A 464 18.73 -13.91 0.49
N THR A 465 18.63 -13.44 -0.77
CA THR A 465 18.49 -14.32 -1.94
C THR A 465 19.71 -15.22 -2.13
N LEU A 466 20.93 -14.68 -1.98
CA LEU A 466 22.18 -15.44 -2.10
C LEU A 466 22.36 -16.44 -0.96
N ILE A 467 21.93 -16.13 0.26
CA ILE A 467 21.90 -17.09 1.38
C ILE A 467 20.91 -18.22 1.08
N ALA A 468 19.67 -17.90 0.71
CA ALA A 468 18.62 -18.89 0.48
C ALA A 468 18.92 -19.81 -0.73
N TYR A 469 19.43 -19.25 -1.83
CA TYR A 469 19.55 -19.95 -3.12
C TYR A 469 20.97 -20.15 -3.64
N GLY A 470 22.02 -19.55 -3.07
CA GLY A 470 23.38 -19.66 -3.60
C GLY A 470 23.90 -21.10 -3.67
N ILE A 471 23.69 -21.89 -2.61
CA ILE A 471 24.05 -23.32 -2.59
C ILE A 471 23.12 -24.14 -3.50
N PRO A 472 21.76 -24.02 -3.44
CA PRO A 472 20.86 -24.65 -4.41
C PRO A 472 21.18 -24.34 -5.88
N PHE A 473 21.53 -23.11 -6.24
CA PHE A 473 21.88 -22.71 -7.59
C PHE A 473 23.21 -23.35 -8.03
N SER A 474 24.22 -23.33 -7.15
CA SER A 474 25.49 -24.06 -7.36
C SER A 474 25.25 -25.57 -7.58
N MET A 475 24.42 -26.20 -6.74
CA MET A 475 23.99 -27.59 -6.89
C MET A 475 23.32 -27.84 -8.26
N PHE A 476 22.41 -26.97 -8.68
CA PHE A 476 21.74 -27.08 -9.97
C PHE A 476 22.74 -27.01 -11.13
N VAL A 477 23.57 -25.97 -11.18
CA VAL A 477 24.55 -25.75 -12.25
C VAL A 477 25.55 -26.92 -12.34
N PHE A 478 26.22 -27.27 -11.24
CA PHE A 478 27.31 -28.25 -11.26
C PHE A 478 26.87 -29.72 -11.25
N THR A 479 25.58 -30.04 -11.05
CA THR A 479 25.16 -31.46 -10.97
C THR A 479 23.86 -31.81 -11.72
N ILE A 480 22.92 -30.87 -11.88
CA ILE A 480 21.61 -31.15 -12.52
C ILE A 480 21.62 -30.70 -13.98
N ALA A 481 22.10 -29.48 -14.26
CA ALA A 481 22.10 -28.87 -15.58
C ALA A 481 22.90 -29.67 -16.63
N HIS A 482 23.95 -30.38 -16.21
CA HIS A 482 24.77 -31.23 -17.10
C HIS A 482 24.02 -32.39 -17.78
N HIS A 483 22.83 -32.80 -17.29
CA HIS A 483 22.06 -33.89 -17.90
C HIS A 483 20.56 -33.57 -17.97
N PRO A 484 19.93 -33.49 -19.16
CA PRO A 484 18.54 -33.07 -19.30
C PRO A 484 17.55 -33.99 -18.55
N PHE A 485 17.88 -35.27 -18.39
CA PHE A 485 17.07 -36.20 -17.59
C PHE A 485 16.97 -35.79 -16.10
N ARG A 486 18.04 -35.24 -15.51
CA ARG A 486 18.03 -34.74 -14.13
C ARG A 486 17.16 -33.48 -14.01
N ILE A 487 17.19 -32.61 -15.01
CA ILE A 487 16.32 -31.41 -15.09
C ILE A 487 14.84 -31.83 -15.14
N ILE A 488 14.48 -32.80 -16.00
CA ILE A 488 13.10 -33.31 -16.13
C ILE A 488 12.60 -33.91 -14.80
N ILE A 489 13.43 -34.70 -14.12
CA ILE A 489 13.10 -35.27 -12.80
C ILE A 489 12.88 -34.14 -11.77
N ALA A 490 13.78 -33.16 -11.70
CA ALA A 490 13.68 -32.05 -10.74
C ALA A 490 12.42 -31.19 -10.97
N MET A 491 12.10 -30.86 -12.23
CA MET A 491 10.89 -30.10 -12.57
C MET A 491 9.61 -30.88 -12.26
N THR A 492 9.61 -32.19 -12.53
CA THR A 492 8.44 -33.05 -12.28
C THR A 492 8.26 -33.30 -10.78
N SER A 493 9.35 -33.49 -10.01
CA SER A 493 9.29 -33.66 -8.56
C SER A 493 8.83 -32.37 -7.86
N ALA A 494 9.28 -31.20 -8.33
CA ALA A 494 8.77 -29.90 -7.87
C ALA A 494 7.25 -29.76 -8.08
N PHE A 495 6.73 -30.16 -9.26
CA PHE A 495 5.28 -30.19 -9.50
C PHE A 495 4.55 -31.18 -8.57
N PHE A 496 5.12 -32.37 -8.35
CA PHE A 496 4.54 -33.37 -7.43
C PHE A 496 4.47 -32.90 -5.97
N TRP A 497 5.35 -31.98 -5.53
CA TRP A 497 5.30 -31.38 -4.19
C TRP A 497 4.17 -30.35 -4.02
N LEU A 498 3.69 -29.71 -5.10
CA LEU A 498 2.56 -28.78 -5.02
C LEU A 498 1.23 -29.48 -4.70
N ILE A 499 1.08 -30.75 -5.09
CA ILE A 499 -0.15 -31.54 -4.89
C ILE A 499 -0.47 -31.77 -3.39
N PRO A 500 0.45 -32.28 -2.53
CA PRO A 500 0.18 -32.43 -1.10
C PRO A 500 -0.03 -31.09 -0.40
N MET A 501 0.58 -30.00 -0.87
CA MET A 501 0.34 -28.65 -0.33
C MET A 501 -1.06 -28.14 -0.66
N LEU A 502 -1.56 -28.39 -1.87
CA LEU A 502 -2.96 -28.10 -2.24
C LEU A 502 -3.95 -28.90 -1.38
N LEU A 503 -3.69 -30.19 -1.14
CA LEU A 503 -4.49 -31.04 -0.26
C LEU A 503 -4.44 -30.57 1.21
N SER A 504 -3.28 -30.14 1.70
CA SER A 504 -3.13 -29.56 3.04
C SER A 504 -3.89 -28.24 3.19
N SER A 505 -3.86 -27.38 2.17
CA SER A 505 -4.61 -26.13 2.14
C SER A 505 -6.12 -26.38 2.16
N LEU A 506 -6.59 -27.37 1.39
CA LEU A 506 -7.99 -27.80 1.40
C LEU A 506 -8.42 -28.35 2.78
N LEU A 507 -7.57 -29.12 3.45
CA LEU A 507 -7.83 -29.63 4.81
C LEU A 507 -7.92 -28.48 5.83
N TRP A 508 -7.00 -27.51 5.79
CA TRP A 508 -7.09 -26.32 6.65
C TRP A 508 -8.34 -25.48 6.35
N PHE A 509 -8.75 -25.40 5.08
CA PHE A 509 -9.98 -24.70 4.70
C PHE A 509 -11.24 -25.40 5.23
N THR A 510 -11.35 -26.73 5.16
CA THR A 510 -12.57 -27.43 5.61
C THR A 510 -12.73 -27.46 7.14
N VAL A 511 -11.64 -27.52 7.91
CA VAL A 511 -11.70 -27.60 9.38
C VAL A 511 -11.80 -26.21 10.03
N VAL A 512 -12.93 -25.53 9.75
CA VAL A 512 -13.24 -24.15 10.22
C VAL A 512 -12.91 -23.87 11.70
N PRO A 513 -13.31 -24.69 12.70
CA PRO A 513 -13.10 -24.35 14.12
C PRO A 513 -11.64 -24.40 14.59
N LEU A 514 -10.73 -25.05 13.82
CA LEU A 514 -9.32 -25.20 14.20
C LEU A 514 -8.37 -24.30 13.40
N ARG A 515 -8.86 -23.47 12.47
CA ARG A 515 -8.04 -22.61 11.59
C ARG A 515 -7.02 -21.73 12.35
N ASN A 516 -7.35 -21.28 13.56
CA ASN A 516 -6.50 -20.43 14.41
C ASN A 516 -5.31 -21.19 15.06
N GLN A 517 -5.38 -22.53 15.12
CA GLN A 517 -4.36 -23.40 15.68
C GLN A 517 -3.48 -23.97 14.56
N LEU A 518 -2.54 -23.17 14.04
CA LEU A 518 -1.62 -23.58 12.98
C LEU A 518 -0.86 -24.89 13.30
N ALA A 519 -0.59 -25.15 14.58
CA ALA A 519 0.02 -26.38 15.08
C ALA A 519 -0.78 -27.66 14.76
N PHE A 520 -2.10 -27.58 14.51
CA PHE A 520 -2.90 -28.69 14.02
C PHE A 520 -2.62 -28.99 12.54
N ALA A 521 -2.42 -27.96 11.71
CA ALA A 521 -2.28 -28.11 10.26
C ALA A 521 -0.89 -28.60 9.83
N VAL A 522 0.17 -28.15 10.51
CA VAL A 522 1.57 -28.48 10.14
C VAL A 522 1.84 -30.00 10.10
N PRO A 523 1.42 -30.82 11.08
CA PRO A 523 1.59 -32.27 11.01
C PRO A 523 0.95 -32.93 9.79
N PHE A 524 -0.27 -32.52 9.39
CA PHE A 524 -0.91 -33.08 8.19
C PHE A 524 -0.22 -32.62 6.90
N ALA A 525 0.29 -31.38 6.85
CA ALA A 525 1.10 -30.89 5.73
C ALA A 525 2.36 -31.75 5.53
N VAL A 526 3.08 -32.06 6.61
CA VAL A 526 4.25 -32.95 6.58
C VAL A 526 3.85 -34.37 6.14
N LEU A 527 2.81 -34.95 6.74
CA LEU A 527 2.37 -36.31 6.40
C LEU A 527 1.94 -36.45 4.92
N PHE A 528 1.23 -35.46 4.37
CA PHE A 528 0.90 -35.46 2.94
C PHE A 528 2.15 -35.34 2.06
N GLN A 529 3.13 -34.50 2.41
CA GLN A 529 4.39 -34.39 1.65
C GLN A 529 5.17 -35.72 1.64
N GLU A 530 5.24 -36.43 2.77
CA GLU A 530 5.92 -37.73 2.86
C GLU A 530 5.18 -38.85 2.11
N ILE A 531 3.83 -38.87 2.16
CA ILE A 531 3.01 -39.78 1.34
C ILE A 531 3.26 -39.52 -0.15
N PHE A 532 3.30 -38.26 -0.58
CA PHE A 532 3.57 -37.92 -1.98
C PHE A 532 5.01 -38.18 -2.40
N ARG A 533 5.99 -38.11 -1.49
CA ARG A 533 7.36 -38.58 -1.73
C ARG A 533 7.41 -40.09 -2.00
N TYR A 534 6.64 -40.88 -1.26
CA TYR A 534 6.48 -42.33 -1.52
C TYR A 534 5.78 -42.61 -2.86
N LEU A 535 4.69 -41.89 -3.17
CA LEU A 535 4.01 -42.02 -4.46
C LEU A 535 4.94 -41.64 -5.63
N PHE A 536 5.75 -40.60 -5.48
CA PHE A 536 6.74 -40.19 -6.49
C PHE A 536 7.85 -41.25 -6.67
N TYR A 537 8.34 -41.87 -5.60
CA TYR A 537 9.24 -43.03 -5.69
C TYR A 537 8.62 -44.18 -6.49
N LEU A 538 7.34 -44.50 -6.29
CA LEU A 538 6.65 -45.55 -7.06
C LEU A 538 6.49 -45.18 -8.54
N VAL A 539 6.19 -43.91 -8.86
CA VAL A 539 6.13 -43.40 -10.23
C VAL A 539 7.51 -43.50 -10.91
N ILE A 540 8.57 -43.05 -10.24
CA ILE A 540 9.95 -43.15 -10.74
C ILE A 540 10.38 -44.60 -10.95
N LYS A 541 10.08 -45.50 -10.01
CA LYS A 541 10.42 -46.94 -10.13
C LYS A 541 9.68 -47.63 -11.28
N LYS A 542 8.42 -47.26 -11.53
CA LYS A 542 7.66 -47.73 -12.69
C LYS A 542 8.23 -47.14 -14.00
N ALA A 543 8.60 -45.87 -14.01
CA ALA A 543 9.22 -45.22 -15.17
C ALA A 543 10.61 -45.82 -15.49
N GLU A 544 11.44 -46.10 -14.49
CA GLU A 544 12.73 -46.79 -14.65
C GLU A 544 12.52 -48.16 -15.31
N PHE A 545 11.59 -48.97 -14.79
CA PHE A 545 11.27 -50.27 -15.37
C PHE A 545 10.77 -50.18 -16.82
N SER A 546 9.85 -49.26 -17.13
CA SER A 546 9.34 -49.06 -18.49
C SER A 546 10.37 -48.49 -19.47
N LEU A 547 11.30 -47.64 -19.00
CA LEU A 547 12.41 -47.17 -19.82
C LEU A 547 13.40 -48.32 -20.08
N GLN A 548 13.74 -49.10 -19.05
CA GLN A 548 14.61 -50.27 -19.21
C GLN A 548 14.02 -51.27 -20.22
N THR A 549 12.75 -51.68 -20.10
CA THR A 549 12.17 -52.67 -21.04
C THR A 549 12.10 -52.18 -22.49
N VAL A 550 11.95 -50.88 -22.74
CA VAL A 550 11.95 -50.29 -24.10
C VAL A 550 13.38 -50.05 -24.62
N GLN A 551 14.34 -49.77 -23.75
CA GLN A 551 15.67 -49.25 -24.11
C GLN A 551 16.81 -50.28 -23.95
N MET A 552 16.52 -51.48 -23.44
CA MET A 552 17.45 -52.63 -23.32
C MET A 552 18.20 -52.97 -24.62
N GLN A 553 17.59 -52.72 -25.78
CA GLN A 553 18.17 -53.03 -27.08
C GLN A 553 19.27 -52.03 -27.52
N GLU A 554 19.32 -50.81 -26.95
CA GLU A 554 20.41 -49.83 -27.16
C GLU A 554 21.37 -49.73 -25.96
N LEU A 555 20.87 -49.79 -24.72
CA LEU A 555 21.70 -49.58 -23.52
C LEU A 555 22.82 -50.62 -23.38
N THR A 556 22.53 -51.86 -23.76
CA THR A 556 23.49 -52.97 -23.76
C THR A 556 24.71 -52.72 -24.67
N ALA A 557 24.57 -51.86 -25.69
CA ALA A 557 25.66 -51.48 -26.59
C ALA A 557 26.46 -50.25 -26.13
N LYS A 558 26.05 -49.56 -25.06
CA LYS A 558 26.68 -48.31 -24.57
C LYS A 558 27.07 -48.32 -23.08
N GLY A 559 26.77 -49.38 -22.33
CA GLY A 559 27.21 -49.56 -20.94
C GLY A 559 26.67 -48.53 -19.94
N MET A 560 25.59 -47.82 -20.29
CA MET A 560 25.10 -46.68 -19.52
C MET A 560 24.19 -47.13 -18.37
N THR A 561 24.69 -47.09 -17.13
CA THR A 561 23.91 -47.45 -15.93
C THR A 561 23.04 -46.30 -15.45
N PHE A 562 21.76 -46.58 -15.13
CA PHE A 562 20.89 -45.62 -14.42
C PHE A 562 21.39 -45.40 -12.99
N ASP A 563 22.07 -44.26 -12.73
CA ASP A 563 22.45 -43.90 -11.38
C ASP A 563 21.23 -43.44 -10.56
N ARG A 564 20.67 -44.38 -9.77
CA ARG A 564 19.57 -44.12 -8.85
C ARG A 564 19.89 -43.08 -7.78
N PHE A 565 21.17 -42.88 -7.42
CA PHE A 565 21.56 -41.80 -6.51
C PHE A 565 21.32 -40.43 -7.16
N ALA A 566 21.76 -40.23 -8.42
CA ALA A 566 21.48 -39.01 -9.16
C ALA A 566 19.98 -38.76 -9.38
N VAL A 567 19.18 -39.81 -9.57
CA VAL A 567 17.70 -39.70 -9.66
C VAL A 567 17.10 -39.25 -8.32
N ALA A 568 17.48 -39.89 -7.20
CA ALA A 568 17.01 -39.52 -5.87
C ALA A 568 17.46 -38.11 -5.45
N TYR A 569 18.68 -37.71 -5.82
CA TYR A 569 19.23 -36.38 -5.62
C TYR A 569 18.46 -35.31 -6.40
N ALA A 570 18.26 -35.50 -7.72
CA ALA A 570 17.54 -34.53 -8.55
C ALA A 570 16.06 -34.40 -8.13
N ALA A 571 15.42 -35.50 -7.75
CA ALA A 571 14.08 -35.50 -7.20
C ALA A 571 14.00 -34.72 -5.87
N GLY A 572 14.96 -34.92 -4.97
CA GLY A 572 15.04 -34.21 -3.69
C GLY A 572 15.31 -32.72 -3.84
N TYR A 573 16.19 -32.34 -4.76
CA TYR A 573 16.43 -30.94 -5.12
C TYR A 573 15.13 -30.27 -5.59
N GLY A 574 14.36 -30.91 -6.47
CA GLY A 574 13.10 -30.34 -6.96
C GLY A 574 12.06 -30.13 -5.85
N PHE A 575 11.88 -31.10 -4.94
CA PHE A 575 11.04 -30.96 -3.74
C PHE A 575 11.54 -29.80 -2.84
N GLY A 576 12.84 -29.74 -2.60
CA GLY A 576 13.44 -28.71 -1.74
C GLY A 576 13.29 -27.31 -2.32
N PHE A 577 13.67 -27.12 -3.59
CA PHE A 577 13.66 -25.82 -4.27
C PHE A 577 12.28 -25.17 -4.23
N ILE A 578 11.22 -25.90 -4.60
CA ILE A 578 9.85 -25.36 -4.59
C ILE A 578 9.33 -25.11 -3.16
N SER A 579 9.73 -25.95 -2.19
CA SER A 579 9.43 -25.74 -0.77
C SER A 579 10.09 -24.46 -0.23
N GLY A 580 11.34 -24.19 -0.61
CA GLY A 580 12.04 -22.94 -0.29
C GLY A 580 11.35 -21.73 -0.93
N THR A 581 10.97 -21.82 -2.21
CA THR A 581 10.25 -20.75 -2.92
C THR A 581 8.92 -20.41 -2.26
N PHE A 582 8.12 -21.41 -1.88
CA PHE A 582 6.88 -21.18 -1.12
C PHE A 582 7.12 -20.61 0.29
N SER A 583 8.33 -20.75 0.85
CA SER A 583 8.68 -20.20 2.17
C SER A 583 9.13 -18.74 2.13
N ILE A 584 9.78 -18.30 1.04
CA ILE A 584 10.41 -16.96 0.97
C ILE A 584 9.78 -16.00 -0.04
N VAL A 585 9.03 -16.44 -1.05
CA VAL A 585 8.63 -15.58 -2.19
C VAL A 585 7.86 -14.32 -1.79
N ASN A 586 6.95 -14.41 -0.82
CA ASN A 586 6.21 -13.23 -0.33
C ASN A 586 7.14 -12.31 0.47
N VAL A 587 7.92 -12.89 1.38
CA VAL A 587 8.87 -12.15 2.24
C VAL A 587 9.94 -11.43 1.41
N LEU A 588 10.34 -12.00 0.28
CA LEU A 588 11.29 -11.40 -0.65
C LEU A 588 10.70 -10.16 -1.37
N SER A 589 9.37 -10.08 -1.51
CA SER A 589 8.69 -8.85 -1.93
C SER A 589 8.82 -7.79 -0.85
N ASP A 590 8.56 -8.15 0.41
CA ASP A 590 8.66 -7.24 1.56
C ASP A 590 10.09 -6.70 1.74
N MET A 591 11.12 -7.54 1.51
CA MET A 591 12.55 -7.16 1.52
C MET A 591 12.93 -6.08 0.48
N THR A 592 12.09 -5.78 -0.51
CA THR A 592 12.37 -4.67 -1.46
C THR A 592 11.97 -3.29 -0.94
N GLY A 593 11.15 -3.24 0.12
CA GLY A 593 10.68 -1.99 0.72
C GLY A 593 11.75 -1.28 1.57
N PRO A 594 11.62 0.04 1.79
CA PRO A 594 12.62 0.89 2.47
C PRO A 594 12.72 0.68 4.00
N GLY A 595 12.17 -0.40 4.55
CA GLY A 595 12.14 -0.64 5.99
C GLY A 595 12.26 -2.12 6.36
N THR A 596 13.09 -2.41 7.36
CA THR A 596 13.20 -3.75 7.96
C THR A 596 12.13 -3.98 9.03
N ILE A 597 11.89 -5.25 9.39
CA ILE A 597 10.89 -5.60 10.41
C ILE A 597 11.40 -5.23 11.81
N GLY A 598 10.57 -4.58 12.62
CA GLY A 598 10.93 -4.28 14.02
C GLY A 598 10.04 -3.27 14.74
N ILE A 599 9.26 -2.47 14.02
CA ILE A 599 8.48 -1.35 14.60
C ILE A 599 7.54 -1.73 15.76
N PHE A 600 7.04 -2.97 15.79
CA PHE A 600 6.20 -3.52 16.87
C PHE A 600 6.98 -4.36 17.91
N GLY A 601 8.30 -4.18 18.03
CA GLY A 601 9.14 -4.90 18.98
C GLY A 601 9.58 -6.30 18.53
N HIS A 602 9.49 -6.60 17.24
CA HIS A 602 10.07 -7.80 16.63
C HIS A 602 11.59 -7.65 16.40
N SER A 603 12.33 -8.74 16.22
CA SER A 603 13.77 -8.66 15.92
C SER A 603 14.00 -8.35 14.43
N GLN A 604 15.02 -7.52 14.18
CA GLN A 604 15.44 -7.08 12.84
C GLN A 604 16.06 -8.21 12.02
N ASP A 605 16.46 -9.30 12.67
CA ASP A 605 17.09 -10.47 12.03
C ASP A 605 16.12 -11.31 11.19
N PHE A 606 14.83 -10.99 11.16
CA PHE A 606 13.78 -11.81 10.55
C PHE A 606 14.04 -12.19 9.08
N PHE A 607 14.53 -11.27 8.26
CA PHE A 607 14.81 -11.53 6.84
C PHE A 607 15.99 -12.50 6.68
N ILE A 608 17.07 -12.27 7.41
CA ILE A 608 18.27 -13.14 7.44
C ILE A 608 17.92 -14.53 8.01
N ALA A 609 17.14 -14.58 9.08
CA ALA A 609 16.65 -15.83 9.69
C ALA A 609 15.79 -16.64 8.70
N THR A 610 14.88 -15.97 7.99
CA THR A 610 14.04 -16.57 6.94
C THR A 610 14.91 -17.14 5.80
N ALA A 611 15.96 -16.43 5.38
CA ALA A 611 16.89 -16.92 4.37
C ALA A 611 17.65 -18.18 4.82
N PHE A 612 18.18 -18.21 6.05
CA PHE A 612 18.86 -19.39 6.60
C PHE A 612 17.94 -20.60 6.81
N LEU A 613 16.68 -20.39 7.22
CA LEU A 613 15.67 -21.45 7.31
C LEU A 613 15.25 -21.96 5.93
N THR A 614 15.17 -21.07 4.93
CA THR A 614 14.88 -21.42 3.54
C THR A 614 15.98 -22.29 2.94
N LEU A 615 17.25 -21.93 3.14
CA LEU A 615 18.39 -22.77 2.76
C LEU A 615 18.32 -24.15 3.44
N ALA A 616 18.03 -24.19 4.75
CA ALA A 616 17.94 -25.43 5.51
C ALA A 616 16.86 -26.37 4.97
N ILE A 617 15.64 -25.89 4.67
CA ILE A 617 14.55 -26.75 4.17
C ILE A 617 14.80 -27.27 2.73
N ILE A 618 15.48 -26.50 1.88
CA ILE A 618 15.89 -26.96 0.54
C ILE A 618 16.89 -28.12 0.65
N LEU A 619 17.92 -27.96 1.49
CA LEU A 619 18.95 -28.99 1.69
C LEU A 619 18.36 -30.22 2.41
N LEU A 620 17.55 -30.03 3.45
CA LEU A 620 16.87 -31.12 4.17
C LEU A 620 16.00 -31.96 3.23
N ASN A 621 15.15 -31.35 2.38
CA ASN A 621 14.38 -32.09 1.38
C ASN A 621 15.26 -32.89 0.40
N THR A 622 16.43 -32.33 0.03
CA THR A 622 17.38 -33.03 -0.84
C THR A 622 17.93 -34.28 -0.17
N PHE A 623 18.45 -34.19 1.07
CA PHE A 623 19.00 -35.35 1.79
C PHE A 623 17.92 -36.32 2.26
N TRP A 624 16.74 -35.85 2.68
CA TRP A 624 15.58 -36.68 2.98
C TRP A 624 15.21 -37.57 1.80
N ASN A 625 15.11 -37.03 0.57
CA ASN A 625 14.75 -37.83 -0.58
C ASN A 625 15.83 -38.87 -0.97
N ILE A 626 17.12 -38.50 -0.85
CA ILE A 626 18.25 -39.43 -1.04
C ILE A 626 18.15 -40.60 -0.07
N ILE A 627 17.95 -40.32 1.22
CA ILE A 627 17.81 -41.34 2.28
C ILE A 627 16.59 -42.22 2.02
N PHE A 628 15.45 -41.61 1.70
CA PHE A 628 14.16 -42.27 1.49
C PHE A 628 14.24 -43.29 0.33
N PHE A 629 14.72 -42.85 -0.83
CA PHE A 629 14.87 -43.69 -2.02
C PHE A 629 15.92 -44.80 -1.80
N THR A 630 17.11 -44.44 -1.28
CA THR A 630 18.21 -45.40 -1.04
C THR A 630 17.82 -46.48 -0.02
N SER A 631 17.06 -46.11 1.02
CA SER A 631 16.60 -47.04 2.05
C SER A 631 15.54 -48.01 1.53
N LEU A 632 14.60 -47.55 0.71
CA LEU A 632 13.59 -48.40 0.07
C LEU A 632 14.21 -49.39 -0.92
N ASP A 633 15.25 -48.98 -1.64
CA ASP A 633 15.95 -49.84 -2.60
C ASP A 633 16.91 -50.84 -1.95
N LYS A 634 17.53 -50.50 -0.81
CA LYS A 634 18.40 -51.43 -0.05
C LYS A 634 17.68 -52.61 0.59
N GLY A 635 16.37 -52.48 0.87
CA GLY A 635 15.62 -53.52 1.56
C GLY A 635 16.02 -53.71 3.03
N GLY A 636 15.77 -54.91 3.55
CA GLY A 636 16.03 -55.26 4.96
C GLY A 636 15.36 -54.31 5.96
N ILE A 637 15.99 -54.14 7.13
CA ILE A 637 15.49 -53.24 8.19
C ILE A 637 15.51 -51.76 7.78
N HIS A 638 16.43 -51.36 6.91
CA HIS A 638 16.54 -49.98 6.42
C HIS A 638 15.30 -49.54 5.63
N ARG A 639 14.62 -50.47 4.94
CA ARG A 639 13.38 -50.21 4.18
C ARG A 639 12.31 -49.48 5.00
N TYR A 640 12.25 -49.74 6.31
CA TYR A 640 11.29 -49.11 7.22
C TYR A 640 11.94 -48.01 8.05
N LEU A 641 13.17 -48.24 8.56
CA LEU A 641 13.88 -47.29 9.41
C LEU A 641 14.23 -45.97 8.70
N GLY A 642 14.64 -46.03 7.43
CA GLY A 642 14.99 -44.83 6.65
C GLY A 642 13.81 -43.89 6.43
N PRO A 643 12.69 -44.34 5.84
CA PRO A 643 11.47 -43.55 5.72
C PRO A 643 10.94 -43.04 7.06
N ALA A 644 10.96 -43.86 8.13
CA ALA A 644 10.53 -43.44 9.45
C ALA A 644 11.39 -42.29 10.02
N LEU A 645 12.72 -42.37 9.90
CA LEU A 645 13.64 -41.31 10.30
C LEU A 645 13.40 -40.01 9.51
N VAL A 646 13.11 -40.12 8.21
CA VAL A 646 12.77 -38.96 7.36
C VAL A 646 11.47 -38.29 7.84
N VAL A 647 10.39 -39.06 8.06
CA VAL A 647 9.12 -38.54 8.58
C VAL A 647 9.32 -37.86 9.95
N ILE A 648 10.05 -38.49 10.86
CA ILE A 648 10.31 -37.97 12.21
C ILE A 648 11.14 -36.67 12.17
N THR A 649 12.21 -36.62 11.36
CA THR A 649 13.07 -35.43 11.29
C THR A 649 12.41 -34.26 10.55
N HIS A 650 11.56 -34.53 9.55
CA HIS A 650 10.74 -33.50 8.91
C HIS A 650 9.68 -32.95 9.89
N MET A 651 8.95 -33.83 10.57
CA MET A 651 7.99 -33.45 11.62
C MET A 651 8.65 -32.62 12.72
N LEU A 652 9.83 -33.04 13.20
CA LEU A 652 10.59 -32.32 14.22
C LEU A 652 10.99 -30.91 13.75
N PHE A 653 11.57 -30.78 12.55
CA PHE A 653 11.95 -29.48 12.01
C PHE A 653 10.73 -28.55 11.83
N SER A 654 9.64 -29.06 11.24
CA SER A 654 8.41 -28.28 11.02
C SER A 654 7.70 -27.90 12.32
N CYS A 655 7.79 -28.70 13.38
CA CYS A 655 7.26 -28.32 14.70
C CYS A 655 8.16 -27.31 15.42
N LEU A 656 9.48 -27.36 15.22
CA LEU A 656 10.42 -26.40 15.81
C LEU A 656 10.24 -24.98 15.26
N THR A 657 9.84 -24.81 13.99
CA THR A 657 9.58 -23.46 13.44
C THR A 657 8.36 -22.77 14.05
N LEU A 658 7.44 -23.52 14.68
CA LEU A 658 6.29 -22.94 15.41
C LEU A 658 6.73 -22.09 16.62
N LEU A 659 7.94 -22.31 17.16
CA LEU A 659 8.49 -21.51 18.25
C LEU A 659 8.72 -20.04 17.87
N ASN A 660 8.84 -19.73 16.57
CA ASN A 660 8.91 -18.37 16.04
C ASN A 660 7.61 -17.56 16.24
N ARG A 661 6.50 -18.18 16.67
CA ARG A 661 5.22 -17.51 16.98
C ARG A 661 5.20 -16.89 18.40
N THR A 662 6.26 -17.04 19.18
CA THR A 662 6.33 -16.51 20.57
C THR A 662 6.51 -14.99 20.61
N THR A 663 6.11 -14.35 21.72
CA THR A 663 6.16 -12.89 21.91
C THR A 663 7.57 -12.29 21.95
N LYS A 664 8.60 -13.14 22.10
CA LYS A 664 10.01 -12.80 21.84
C LYS A 664 10.57 -13.91 20.93
N PRO A 665 10.47 -13.78 19.60
CA PRO A 665 10.80 -14.85 18.68
C PRO A 665 12.31 -15.15 18.70
N THR A 666 12.66 -16.36 19.11
CA THR A 666 14.05 -16.82 19.22
C THR A 666 14.47 -17.62 17.99
N TYR A 667 14.61 -16.92 16.85
CA TYR A 667 14.93 -17.50 15.54
C TYR A 667 16.15 -18.44 15.53
N SER A 668 17.11 -18.21 16.43
CA SER A 668 18.28 -19.07 16.65
C SER A 668 17.92 -20.53 16.97
N ILE A 669 16.81 -20.80 17.66
CA ILE A 669 16.42 -22.16 18.07
C ILE A 669 16.10 -23.06 16.86
N PRO A 670 15.14 -22.73 15.97
CA PRO A 670 14.88 -23.55 14.78
C PRO A 670 16.02 -23.53 13.77
N ILE A 671 16.82 -22.45 13.69
CA ILE A 671 18.01 -22.41 12.83
C ILE A 671 19.04 -23.43 13.30
N ILE A 672 19.52 -23.34 14.55
CA ILE A 672 20.57 -24.23 15.08
C ILE A 672 20.11 -25.69 15.00
N ASN A 673 18.89 -26.00 15.44
CA ASN A 673 18.36 -27.37 15.36
C ASN A 673 18.19 -27.85 13.90
N GLY A 674 17.79 -26.98 12.98
CA GLY A 674 17.70 -27.28 11.55
C GLY A 674 19.04 -27.69 10.94
N TYR A 675 20.12 -26.94 11.23
CA TYR A 675 21.46 -27.29 10.76
C TYR A 675 22.06 -28.52 11.46
N VAL A 676 21.73 -28.76 12.74
CA VAL A 676 22.08 -30.01 13.45
C VAL A 676 21.40 -31.23 12.82
N ILE A 677 20.08 -31.15 12.55
CA ILE A 677 19.34 -32.21 11.84
C ILE A 677 19.93 -32.42 10.44
N LEU A 678 20.22 -31.36 9.70
CA LEU A 678 20.83 -31.43 8.37
C LEU A 678 22.18 -32.15 8.40
N CYS A 679 23.08 -31.82 9.33
CA CYS A 679 24.35 -32.52 9.49
C CYS A 679 24.16 -34.01 9.80
N GLY A 680 23.20 -34.35 10.66
CA GLY A 680 22.84 -35.74 10.97
C GLY A 680 22.33 -36.51 9.74
N MET A 681 21.46 -35.89 8.92
CA MET A 681 20.95 -36.51 7.70
C MET A 681 22.03 -36.62 6.61
N ILE A 682 22.94 -35.65 6.48
CA ILE A 682 24.12 -35.77 5.59
C ILE A 682 24.99 -36.97 6.01
N ALA A 683 25.29 -37.12 7.30
CA ALA A 683 26.07 -38.24 7.82
C ALA A 683 25.37 -39.59 7.56
N TYR A 684 24.05 -39.68 7.77
CA TYR A 684 23.29 -40.91 7.50
C TYR A 684 23.19 -41.22 5.99
N ALA A 685 23.06 -40.22 5.13
CA ALA A 685 23.08 -40.40 3.67
C ALA A 685 24.44 -40.93 3.18
N LEU A 686 25.55 -40.45 3.74
CA LEU A 686 26.90 -40.94 3.46
C LEU A 686 27.10 -42.38 3.98
N PHE A 687 26.64 -42.67 5.20
CA PHE A 687 26.64 -44.04 5.74
C PHE A 687 25.83 -45.01 4.87
N LEU A 688 24.63 -44.60 4.41
CA LEU A 688 23.83 -45.39 3.47
C LEU A 688 24.53 -45.62 2.13
N ARG A 689 25.43 -44.72 1.69
CA ARG A 689 26.28 -44.93 0.50
C ARG A 689 27.48 -45.86 0.75
N GLY A 690 27.70 -46.33 1.98
CA GLY A 690 28.87 -47.13 2.37
C GLY A 690 30.14 -46.30 2.56
N PHE A 691 30.02 -44.97 2.71
CA PHE A 691 31.16 -44.06 2.79
C PHE A 691 31.84 -44.15 4.16
N ASN A 692 32.87 -45.01 4.26
CA ASN A 692 33.60 -45.26 5.50
C ASN A 692 34.90 -44.45 5.55
N ILE A 693 34.99 -43.46 6.43
CA ILE A 693 36.11 -42.50 6.51
C ILE A 693 37.47 -43.19 6.62
N ARG A 694 37.54 -44.32 7.36
CA ARG A 694 38.78 -45.11 7.51
C ARG A 694 39.32 -45.67 6.20
N GLN A 695 38.46 -45.99 5.21
CA GLN A 695 38.91 -46.51 3.90
C GLN A 695 39.51 -45.44 2.98
N ARG A 696 39.35 -44.15 3.29
CA ARG A 696 39.95 -43.06 2.50
C ARG A 696 41.26 -42.55 3.11
N LEU A 697 41.33 -42.50 4.44
CA LEU A 697 42.57 -42.26 5.20
C LEU A 697 43.58 -43.41 5.11
N SER A 698 43.22 -44.55 4.51
CA SER A 698 44.11 -45.66 4.16
C SER A 698 44.30 -45.83 2.64
N ARG A 699 43.97 -44.79 1.86
CA ARG A 699 44.10 -44.70 0.39
C ARG A 699 44.65 -43.34 -0.08
N GLN A 700 45.09 -42.52 0.88
CA GLN A 700 46.04 -41.42 0.72
C GLN A 700 47.30 -41.82 1.49
#